data_AF-A0A919Q270-F1
#
_entry.id   AF-A0A919Q270-F1
#
_cell.length_a   1.000
_cell.length_b   1.000
_cell.length_c   1.000
_cell.angle_alpha   90.00
_cell.angle_beta   90.00
_cell.angle_gamma   90.00
#
_symmetry.space_group_name_H-M   'P 1'
#
loop_
_entity.id
_entity.type
_entity.pdbx_description
1 polymer ?
#
loop_
_entity_poly.entity_id
_entity_poly.type
_entity_poly.pdbx_seq_one_letter_code
_entity_poly.pdbx_strand_id
1 'polypeptide(L)'
;MTVAEDPLGVVAGEDSGADTQDRYAWQHHCTAVDCAEMFRSGRAQLVVTEIHEDYVVVFVDGRTEFVSCKHREQSQGPWDLISLCNEGGLAHLFDRFVRFPELALRLMTNASLKPGALEAAGVWAACMRAADGELFTDSTLTACRDALARGLLAARHTRTFEGIPVTPRPGRGGRTARLAIPDGFLPLVERFMRVLMIRADLPQRQYIGPVHVSKVMRSALEALGYDGDAAQLCYDRLVDLVALRNIGQPLTNDYAGWLTSRSTGTTSGAQAALVEARTIRRDDVTELIRLHAGQHRAPVQLDARSDERRIRRLLRELGLGGAGSITALGDVDVGEGAGDLQDDFDIAFEAAGGERRLGAPLALAVPVGPGFAQAFSADGQAVSSVICAAPGRAGAVLPASIWLALRQYQGGAGRGAGFDNLGLPGGTGEHPNVVDPQSSSVDLFGGSWAKRSAFLRLAVEGRWSWRPAMALDFEGPHRRHWTPSVPSDLRLRAVARLPWPNLHANDLTASRRARLQRTLSRSGLSYAAAALTLRRGAVGAPGEWMVASGIDAFGTDRTVHLRAALLAPDGAAALVNEVILSVPSGPSPDHILACASLSIWLDPWLRAVLARGGMLEKVEDLRLSLGELIHVLDAAWASVIDVVPIGALDDPPATALFGAPTVELHIDTPTRVETPTDRSRTLPDAVDMSLLGLAIRTEQHTTAGFRIVTPLATAGDTRQQWLADGLAQLGRSWGHPDADAGVLLASL
;
A
#
# COMPACT_ATOMS: atom_id res chain seq x y z
N MET A 1 -22.28 -43.29 -6.37
CA MET A 1 -21.13 -42.36 -6.41
C MET A 1 -21.70 -40.97 -6.61
N THR A 2 -21.68 -40.15 -5.57
CA THR A 2 -21.92 -38.70 -5.70
C THR A 2 -20.82 -38.14 -6.59
N VAL A 3 -21.19 -37.36 -7.61
CA VAL A 3 -20.22 -36.61 -8.42
C VAL A 3 -19.48 -35.70 -7.45
N ALA A 4 -18.15 -35.81 -7.39
CA ALA A 4 -17.33 -34.93 -6.58
C ALA A 4 -17.62 -33.49 -7.02
N GLU A 5 -18.11 -32.67 -6.09
CA GLU A 5 -18.41 -31.26 -6.37
C GLU A 5 -17.08 -30.54 -6.67
N ASP A 6 -17.03 -29.80 -7.79
CA ASP A 6 -15.86 -28.99 -8.12
C ASP A 6 -15.73 -27.89 -7.06
N PRO A 7 -14.66 -27.89 -6.23
CA PRO A 7 -14.51 -26.90 -5.18
C PRO A 7 -14.55 -25.48 -5.74
N LEU A 8 -13.99 -25.22 -6.92
CA LEU A 8 -13.94 -23.87 -7.49
C LEU A 8 -15.32 -23.38 -8.00
N GLY A 9 -16.24 -24.30 -8.29
CA GLY A 9 -17.61 -24.00 -8.71
C GLY A 9 -18.54 -23.56 -7.57
N VAL A 10 -18.07 -23.66 -6.32
CA VAL A 10 -18.85 -23.40 -5.11
C VAL A 10 -18.52 -22.04 -4.53
N VAL A 11 -19.54 -21.25 -4.16
CA VAL A 11 -19.30 -19.94 -3.52
C VAL A 11 -18.64 -20.13 -2.15
N ALA A 12 -17.54 -19.42 -1.92
CA ALA A 12 -16.88 -19.39 -0.63
C ALA A 12 -17.77 -18.68 0.41
N GLY A 13 -17.97 -19.30 1.57
CA GLY A 13 -18.83 -18.73 2.64
C GLY A 13 -18.21 -17.53 3.36
N GLU A 14 -16.89 -17.34 3.22
CA GLU A 14 -16.13 -16.23 3.80
C GLU A 14 -15.16 -15.72 2.72
N ASP A 15 -15.52 -14.64 2.04
CA ASP A 15 -14.60 -13.86 1.18
C ASP A 15 -14.20 -12.62 1.97
N SER A 16 -13.20 -12.76 2.83
CA SER A 16 -12.64 -11.67 3.64
C SER A 16 -11.64 -10.80 2.87
N GLY A 17 -11.61 -10.92 1.54
CA GLY A 17 -10.62 -10.30 0.68
C GLY A 17 -10.45 -8.79 0.89
N ALA A 18 -9.18 -8.40 0.97
CA ALA A 18 -8.58 -7.06 0.77
C ALA A 18 -8.30 -6.12 1.96
N ASP A 19 -8.79 -6.35 3.19
CA ASP A 19 -8.81 -5.22 4.16
C ASP A 19 -7.49 -4.88 4.87
N THR A 20 -6.35 -5.51 4.57
CA THR A 20 -5.01 -5.00 4.96
C THR A 20 -3.87 -5.64 4.14
N GLN A 21 -3.58 -5.14 2.93
CA GLN A 21 -2.47 -5.65 2.09
C GLN A 21 -1.12 -5.82 2.83
N ASP A 22 -0.78 -4.90 3.74
CA ASP A 22 0.47 -4.95 4.51
C ASP A 22 0.53 -6.13 5.50
N ARG A 23 -0.62 -6.70 5.89
CA ARG A 23 -0.67 -7.91 6.73
C ARG A 23 -0.44 -9.19 5.93
N TYR A 24 -0.75 -9.19 4.62
CA TYR A 24 -0.72 -10.38 3.77
C TYR A 24 0.56 -10.59 2.95
N ALA A 25 1.54 -9.67 3.02
CA ALA A 25 2.80 -9.79 2.28
C ALA A 25 3.49 -11.16 2.44
N TRP A 26 3.43 -11.75 3.65
CA TRP A 26 4.00 -13.09 3.90
C TRP A 26 3.25 -14.21 3.15
N GLN A 27 1.92 -14.13 3.05
CA GLN A 27 1.09 -15.07 2.27
C GLN A 27 1.37 -14.94 0.77
N HIS A 28 1.61 -13.72 0.27
CA HIS A 28 1.97 -13.51 -1.14
C HIS A 28 3.29 -14.21 -1.49
N HIS A 29 4.28 -14.12 -0.61
CA HIS A 29 5.53 -14.86 -0.77
C HIS A 29 5.34 -16.38 -0.72
N CYS A 30 4.42 -16.91 0.10
CA CYS A 30 4.12 -18.34 0.10
C CYS A 30 3.47 -18.77 -1.21
N THR A 31 2.50 -18.00 -1.71
CA THR A 31 1.80 -18.26 -2.98
C THR A 31 2.75 -18.19 -4.18
N ALA A 32 3.68 -17.22 -4.17
CA ALA A 32 4.69 -17.06 -5.23
C ALA A 32 5.61 -18.29 -5.36
N VAL A 33 5.84 -19.03 -4.27
CA VAL A 33 6.60 -20.29 -4.34
C VAL A 33 5.89 -21.31 -5.22
N ASP A 34 4.60 -21.57 -5.02
CA ASP A 34 3.86 -22.52 -5.86
C ASP A 34 3.69 -22.04 -7.30
N CYS A 35 3.65 -20.72 -7.51
CA CYS A 35 3.70 -20.17 -8.86
C CYS A 35 5.03 -20.49 -9.55
N ALA A 36 6.16 -20.40 -8.84
CA ALA A 36 7.46 -20.79 -9.37
C ALA A 36 7.63 -22.32 -9.52
N GLU A 37 6.95 -23.12 -8.69
CA GLU A 37 6.93 -24.58 -8.79
C GLU A 37 6.34 -25.11 -10.10
N MET A 38 5.50 -24.30 -10.78
CA MET A 38 5.01 -24.60 -12.13
C MET A 38 6.16 -24.88 -13.11
N PHE A 39 7.35 -24.34 -12.87
CA PHE A 39 8.53 -24.57 -13.70
C PHE A 39 9.56 -25.48 -13.03
N ARG A 40 9.76 -25.36 -11.72
CA ARG A 40 10.77 -26.15 -11.01
C ARG A 40 10.45 -27.65 -11.02
N SER A 41 9.20 -28.02 -10.73
CA SER A 41 8.77 -29.42 -10.73
C SER A 41 7.81 -29.74 -11.88
N GLY A 42 7.18 -28.73 -12.47
CA GLY A 42 6.18 -28.93 -13.53
C GLY A 42 4.87 -29.53 -13.04
N ARG A 43 4.69 -29.69 -11.72
CA ARG A 43 3.54 -30.38 -11.13
C ARG A 43 2.34 -29.46 -10.98
N ALA A 44 2.55 -28.19 -10.63
CA ALA A 44 1.48 -27.20 -10.52
C ALA A 44 1.07 -26.70 -11.91
N GLN A 45 -0.23 -26.64 -12.16
CA GLN A 45 -0.82 -26.14 -13.41
C GLN A 45 -1.26 -24.68 -13.26
N LEU A 46 -1.97 -24.37 -12.18
CA LEU A 46 -2.44 -23.02 -11.86
C LEU A 46 -2.57 -22.84 -10.34
N VAL A 47 -2.61 -21.58 -9.91
CA VAL A 47 -2.85 -21.17 -8.52
C VAL A 47 -4.04 -20.21 -8.50
N VAL A 48 -5.02 -20.42 -7.63
CA VAL A 48 -6.15 -19.51 -7.43
C VAL A 48 -6.03 -18.87 -6.06
N THR A 49 -5.88 -17.54 -6.01
CA THR A 49 -5.67 -16.82 -4.74
C THR A 49 -6.99 -16.60 -4.01
N GLU A 50 -6.99 -16.56 -2.67
CA GLU A 50 -8.13 -16.14 -1.83
C GLU A 50 -9.46 -16.84 -2.18
N ILE A 51 -9.48 -18.12 -2.55
CA ILE A 51 -10.72 -18.89 -2.82
C ILE A 51 -10.77 -20.09 -1.88
N HIS A 52 -11.79 -20.14 -1.03
CA HIS A 52 -11.99 -21.10 0.09
C HIS A 52 -10.94 -21.09 1.20
N GLU A 53 -9.68 -20.80 0.86
CA GLU A 53 -8.51 -20.66 1.72
C GLU A 53 -7.61 -19.53 1.19
N ASP A 54 -6.46 -19.34 1.83
CA ASP A 54 -5.48 -18.33 1.47
C ASP A 54 -5.02 -18.45 -0.02
N TYR A 55 -4.91 -19.69 -0.55
CA TYR A 55 -4.94 -19.99 -1.99
C TYR A 55 -5.17 -21.49 -2.26
N VAL A 56 -5.43 -21.84 -3.52
CA VAL A 56 -5.63 -23.19 -4.04
C VAL A 56 -4.59 -23.50 -5.11
N VAL A 57 -3.99 -24.69 -5.08
CA VAL A 57 -3.11 -25.20 -6.13
C VAL A 57 -3.82 -26.31 -6.89
N VAL A 58 -3.92 -26.18 -8.21
CA VAL A 58 -4.38 -27.26 -9.08
C VAL A 58 -3.17 -27.86 -9.78
N PHE A 59 -3.00 -29.17 -9.63
CA PHE A 59 -1.89 -29.92 -10.22
C PHE A 59 -2.26 -30.42 -11.61
N VAL A 60 -1.25 -30.71 -12.43
CA VAL A 60 -1.39 -31.24 -13.79
C VAL A 60 -2.13 -32.59 -13.82
N ASP A 61 -2.08 -33.35 -12.73
CA ASP A 61 -2.80 -34.62 -12.57
C ASP A 61 -4.28 -34.45 -12.14
N GLY A 62 -4.78 -33.20 -12.07
CA GLY A 62 -6.14 -32.87 -11.67
C GLY A 62 -6.36 -32.84 -10.16
N ARG A 63 -5.36 -33.19 -9.33
CA ARG A 63 -5.49 -33.05 -7.88
C ARG A 63 -5.54 -31.57 -7.51
N THR A 64 -6.29 -31.27 -6.45
CA THR A 64 -6.43 -29.92 -5.91
C THR A 64 -5.97 -29.91 -4.45
N GLU A 65 -5.17 -28.91 -4.10
CA GLU A 65 -4.67 -28.69 -2.74
C GLU A 65 -5.11 -27.33 -2.23
N PHE A 66 -5.76 -27.32 -1.06
CA PHE A 66 -6.11 -26.11 -0.34
C PHE A 66 -4.97 -25.73 0.60
N VAL A 67 -4.53 -24.47 0.53
CA VAL A 67 -3.37 -24.01 1.29
C VAL A 67 -3.75 -22.86 2.20
N SER A 68 -3.54 -23.05 3.50
CA SER A 68 -3.59 -21.96 4.47
C SER A 68 -2.18 -21.49 4.82
N CYS A 69 -1.97 -20.18 4.82
CA CYS A 69 -0.76 -19.48 5.19
C CYS A 69 -0.99 -18.72 6.49
N LYS A 70 -0.22 -19.03 7.53
CA LYS A 70 -0.31 -18.34 8.81
C LYS A 70 1.05 -17.91 9.31
N HIS A 71 1.18 -16.59 9.46
CA HIS A 71 2.37 -15.95 10.03
C HIS A 71 2.23 -15.80 11.55
N ARG A 72 3.32 -15.97 12.28
CA ARG A 72 3.40 -15.68 13.72
C ARG A 72 4.69 -14.91 14.02
N GLU A 73 4.56 -13.85 14.81
CA GLU A 73 5.71 -13.02 15.20
C GLU A 73 6.61 -13.81 16.15
N GLN A 74 7.92 -13.58 16.08
CA GLN A 74 8.90 -14.30 16.92
C GLN A 74 8.62 -14.15 18.42
N SER A 75 8.08 -13.00 18.83
CA SER A 75 7.71 -12.71 20.23
C SER A 75 6.55 -13.56 20.76
N GLN A 76 5.72 -14.15 19.89
CA GLN A 76 4.56 -14.95 20.26
C GLN A 76 4.91 -16.43 20.52
N GLY A 77 6.17 -16.81 20.35
CA GLY A 77 6.66 -18.17 20.54
C GLY A 77 6.13 -19.16 19.51
N PRO A 78 6.50 -20.46 19.65
CA PRO A 78 6.05 -21.51 18.74
C PRO A 78 4.55 -21.76 18.88
N TRP A 79 3.94 -22.32 17.82
CA TRP A 79 2.53 -22.73 17.85
C TRP A 79 2.34 -23.90 18.82
N ASP A 80 1.54 -23.73 19.86
CA ASP A 80 0.95 -24.86 20.57
C ASP A 80 -0.23 -25.44 19.78
N LEU A 81 -0.67 -26.65 20.12
CA LEU A 81 -1.71 -27.32 19.33
C LEU A 81 -3.04 -26.54 19.31
N ILE A 82 -3.41 -25.87 20.40
CA ILE A 82 -4.69 -25.16 20.51
C ILE A 82 -4.63 -23.86 19.69
N SER A 83 -3.56 -23.09 19.84
CA SER A 83 -3.36 -21.87 19.04
C SER A 83 -3.21 -22.20 17.55
N LEU A 84 -2.60 -23.33 17.19
CA LEU A 84 -2.56 -23.80 15.80
C LEU A 84 -3.96 -24.12 15.25
N CYS A 85 -4.82 -24.77 16.05
CA CYS A 85 -6.22 -25.02 15.68
C CYS A 85 -7.01 -23.72 15.51
N ASN A 86 -6.89 -22.79 16.44
CA ASN A 86 -7.73 -21.58 16.48
C ASN A 86 -7.24 -20.47 15.55
N GLU A 87 -5.97 -20.09 15.66
CA GLU A 87 -5.37 -18.94 14.98
C GLU A 87 -4.47 -19.37 13.82
N GLY A 88 -3.86 -20.55 13.92
CA GLY A 88 -2.96 -21.13 12.92
C GLY A 88 -3.67 -21.83 11.77
N GLY A 89 -4.98 -21.59 11.56
CA GLY A 89 -5.71 -22.01 10.35
C GLY A 89 -6.14 -23.47 10.30
N LEU A 90 -5.72 -24.31 11.26
CA LEU A 90 -5.96 -25.75 11.18
C LEU A 90 -7.44 -26.15 11.34
N ALA A 91 -8.22 -25.44 12.16
CA ALA A 91 -9.67 -25.67 12.25
C ALA A 91 -10.42 -25.26 10.97
N HIS A 92 -9.95 -24.23 10.28
CA HIS A 92 -10.53 -23.78 9.02
C HIS A 92 -10.27 -24.81 7.89
N LEU A 93 -9.03 -25.32 7.79
CA LEU A 93 -8.70 -26.43 6.89
C LEU A 93 -9.54 -27.69 7.18
N PHE A 94 -9.76 -28.01 8.46
CA PHE A 94 -10.63 -29.14 8.83
C PHE A 94 -12.09 -28.91 8.41
N ASP A 95 -12.61 -27.69 8.58
CA ASP A 95 -13.95 -27.33 8.13
C ASP A 95 -14.10 -27.52 6.61
N ARG A 96 -13.12 -27.05 5.83
CA ARG A 96 -13.07 -27.26 4.38
C ARG A 96 -12.94 -28.74 4.00
N PHE A 97 -12.15 -29.52 4.73
CA PHE A 97 -12.02 -30.96 4.52
C PHE A 97 -13.35 -31.71 4.65
N VAL A 98 -14.16 -31.37 5.67
CA VAL A 98 -15.46 -32.02 5.87
C VAL A 98 -16.38 -31.78 4.67
N ARG A 99 -16.29 -30.60 4.04
CA ARG A 99 -17.02 -30.27 2.81
C ARG A 99 -16.43 -30.93 1.57
N PHE A 100 -15.10 -31.01 1.48
CA PHE A 100 -14.37 -31.52 0.32
C PHE A 100 -13.35 -32.61 0.71
N PRO A 101 -13.81 -33.83 1.00
CA PRO A 101 -12.98 -34.87 1.63
C PRO A 101 -11.90 -35.49 0.74
N GLU A 102 -11.93 -35.21 -0.56
CA GLU A 102 -10.98 -35.73 -1.55
C GLU A 102 -9.79 -34.77 -1.78
N LEU A 103 -9.78 -33.60 -1.14
CA LEU A 103 -8.73 -32.59 -1.33
C LEU A 103 -7.49 -32.89 -0.50
N ALA A 104 -6.33 -32.56 -1.07
CA ALA A 104 -5.10 -32.41 -0.30
C ALA A 104 -5.15 -31.07 0.47
N LEU A 105 -4.53 -31.03 1.64
CA LEU A 105 -4.56 -29.84 2.50
C LEU A 105 -3.16 -29.50 2.96
N ARG A 106 -2.84 -28.22 2.97
CA ARG A 106 -1.52 -27.75 3.38
C ARG A 106 -1.61 -26.54 4.29
N LEU A 107 -0.89 -26.60 5.40
CA LEU A 107 -0.65 -25.45 6.26
C LEU A 107 0.80 -24.99 6.12
N MET A 108 1.00 -23.72 5.76
CA MET A 108 2.30 -23.07 5.68
C MET A 108 2.44 -22.07 6.83
N THR A 109 3.50 -22.18 7.62
CA THR A 109 3.80 -21.25 8.71
C THR A 109 5.30 -21.03 8.92
N ASN A 110 5.68 -19.82 9.36
CA ASN A 110 7.07 -19.43 9.66
C ASN A 110 7.50 -19.69 11.11
N ALA A 111 6.56 -20.05 11.97
CA ALA A 111 6.86 -20.32 13.38
C ALA A 111 7.00 -21.81 13.61
N SER A 112 8.04 -22.17 14.36
CA SER A 112 8.26 -23.54 14.81
C SER A 112 7.03 -24.08 15.55
N LEU A 113 6.81 -25.38 15.44
CA LEU A 113 5.78 -26.07 16.21
C LEU A 113 6.30 -26.37 17.61
N LYS A 114 5.47 -26.17 18.63
CA LYS A 114 5.85 -26.45 20.01
C LYS A 114 6.17 -27.94 20.17
N PRO A 115 7.34 -28.29 20.73
CA PRO A 115 7.74 -29.68 20.92
C PRO A 115 6.89 -30.36 21.99
N GLY A 116 6.68 -31.67 21.82
CA GLY A 116 5.93 -32.51 22.75
C GLY A 116 5.13 -33.58 22.00
N ALA A 117 5.00 -34.76 22.60
CA ALA A 117 4.36 -35.92 21.94
C ALA A 117 2.91 -35.64 21.53
N LEU A 118 2.17 -34.87 22.33
CA LEU A 118 0.77 -34.49 22.08
C LEU A 118 0.60 -32.98 21.79
N GLU A 119 1.71 -32.29 21.52
CA GLU A 119 1.72 -30.89 21.12
C GLU A 119 1.84 -30.78 19.59
N ALA A 120 1.81 -29.56 19.06
CA ALA A 120 1.78 -29.29 17.61
C ALA A 120 2.83 -30.07 16.80
N ALA A 121 4.08 -30.16 17.28
CA ALA A 121 5.13 -30.89 16.57
C ALA A 121 4.89 -32.42 16.57
N GLY A 122 4.40 -32.97 17.68
CA GLY A 122 4.07 -34.40 17.78
C GLY A 122 2.85 -34.79 16.95
N VAL A 123 1.82 -33.93 16.93
CA VAL A 123 0.66 -34.10 16.05
C VAL A 123 1.05 -34.00 14.58
N TRP A 124 1.92 -33.06 14.21
CA TRP A 124 2.44 -32.98 12.85
C TRP A 124 3.20 -34.24 12.42
N ALA A 125 4.12 -34.72 13.25
CA ALA A 125 4.85 -35.97 12.96
C ALA A 125 3.90 -37.17 12.81
N ALA A 126 2.82 -37.20 13.60
CA ALA A 126 1.75 -38.17 13.47
C ALA A 126 0.98 -38.04 12.13
N CYS A 127 0.67 -36.83 11.66
CA CYS A 127 0.05 -36.62 10.34
C CYS A 127 0.94 -37.17 9.21
N MET A 128 2.25 -36.93 9.26
CA MET A 128 3.19 -37.47 8.25
C MET A 128 3.15 -39.00 8.22
N ARG A 129 3.22 -39.66 9.38
CA ARG A 129 3.10 -41.12 9.49
C ARG A 129 1.77 -41.65 8.97
N ALA A 130 0.66 -40.95 9.28
CA ALA A 130 -0.67 -41.32 8.80
C ALA A 130 -0.78 -41.18 7.27
N ALA A 131 -0.20 -40.13 6.69
CA ALA A 131 -0.13 -39.91 5.24
C ALA A 131 0.70 -41.01 4.54
N ASP A 132 1.76 -41.51 5.19
CA ASP A 132 2.57 -42.65 4.73
C ASP A 132 1.85 -44.01 4.88
N GLY A 133 0.58 -44.02 5.31
CA GLY A 133 -0.27 -45.21 5.36
C GLY A 133 -0.30 -45.92 6.70
N GLU A 134 0.32 -45.37 7.75
CA GLU A 134 0.27 -45.99 9.07
C GLU A 134 -1.17 -46.09 9.61
N LEU A 135 -1.47 -47.18 10.32
CA LEU A 135 -2.78 -47.45 10.89
C LEU A 135 -2.90 -46.83 12.30
N PHE A 136 -4.08 -46.35 12.64
CA PHE A 136 -4.43 -45.81 13.97
C PHE A 136 -4.63 -46.94 15.02
N THR A 137 -3.70 -47.89 15.03
CA THR A 137 -3.56 -48.94 16.07
C THR A 137 -2.36 -48.66 16.98
N ASP A 138 -1.45 -47.77 16.56
CA ASP A 138 -0.35 -47.26 17.37
C ASP A 138 -0.89 -46.33 18.47
N SER A 139 -0.43 -46.53 19.71
CA SER A 139 -0.92 -45.74 20.86
C SER A 139 -0.55 -44.26 20.75
N THR A 140 0.57 -43.94 20.09
CA THR A 140 1.01 -42.55 19.91
C THR A 140 0.19 -41.86 18.84
N LEU A 141 -0.03 -42.51 17.69
CA LEU A 141 -0.85 -41.99 16.60
C LEU A 141 -2.29 -41.74 17.05
N THR A 142 -2.85 -42.70 17.80
CA THR A 142 -4.18 -42.62 18.42
C THR A 142 -4.26 -41.46 19.42
N ALA A 143 -3.24 -41.27 20.26
CA ALA A 143 -3.22 -40.17 21.22
C ALA A 143 -3.08 -38.79 20.53
N CYS A 144 -2.31 -38.68 19.45
CA CYS A 144 -2.21 -37.46 18.64
C CYS A 144 -3.54 -37.12 17.94
N ARG A 145 -4.24 -38.12 17.40
CA ARG A 145 -5.59 -37.96 16.85
C ARG A 145 -6.54 -37.37 17.89
N ASP A 146 -6.55 -37.95 19.09
CA ASP A 146 -7.43 -37.49 20.17
C ASP A 146 -7.07 -36.07 20.65
N ALA A 147 -5.78 -35.74 20.68
CA ALA A 147 -5.29 -34.40 21.01
C ALA A 147 -5.75 -33.38 19.95
N LEU A 148 -5.61 -33.69 18.67
CA LEU A 148 -6.06 -32.85 17.57
C LEU A 148 -7.58 -32.66 17.59
N ALA A 149 -8.35 -33.72 17.79
CA ALA A 149 -9.80 -33.65 17.93
C ALA A 149 -10.23 -32.67 19.03
N ARG A 150 -9.57 -32.71 20.20
CA ARG A 150 -9.84 -31.77 21.30
C ARG A 150 -9.40 -30.35 20.96
N GLY A 151 -8.30 -30.17 20.24
CA GLY A 151 -7.85 -28.87 19.73
C GLY A 151 -8.87 -28.22 18.79
N LEU A 152 -9.43 -29.00 17.86
CA LEU A 152 -10.49 -28.59 16.95
C LEU A 152 -11.77 -28.21 17.69
N LEU A 153 -12.22 -29.05 18.64
CA LEU A 153 -13.39 -28.74 19.49
C LEU A 153 -13.18 -27.46 20.31
N ALA A 154 -11.97 -27.21 20.80
CA ALA A 154 -11.65 -25.98 21.52
C ALA A 154 -11.70 -24.74 20.61
N ALA A 155 -11.22 -24.84 19.37
CA ALA A 155 -11.34 -23.77 18.37
C ALA A 155 -12.81 -23.49 18.00
N ARG A 156 -13.67 -24.51 17.98
CA ARG A 156 -15.12 -24.32 17.77
C ARG A 156 -15.80 -23.51 18.89
N HIS A 157 -15.21 -23.41 20.08
CA HIS A 157 -15.73 -22.55 21.15
C HIS A 157 -15.34 -21.08 21.00
N THR A 158 -14.36 -20.76 20.15
CA THR A 158 -13.92 -19.39 19.86
C THR A 158 -14.50 -18.87 18.55
N ARG A 159 -14.68 -19.73 17.55
CA ARG A 159 -15.21 -19.40 16.22
C ARG A 159 -16.13 -20.49 15.69
N THR A 160 -17.03 -20.12 14.79
CA THR A 160 -17.98 -21.06 14.20
C THR A 160 -17.40 -21.79 12.98
N PHE A 161 -17.06 -23.07 13.14
CA PHE A 161 -16.82 -24.04 12.04
C PHE A 161 -17.94 -25.08 11.90
N GLU A 162 -18.64 -25.15 10.76
CA GLU A 162 -19.78 -26.06 10.54
C GLU A 162 -19.38 -27.55 10.60
N GLY A 163 -18.20 -27.89 10.08
CA GLY A 163 -17.65 -29.24 10.07
C GLY A 163 -17.20 -29.74 11.45
N ILE A 164 -17.13 -28.88 12.47
CA ILE A 164 -16.71 -29.24 13.82
C ILE A 164 -17.93 -29.33 14.76
N PRO A 165 -18.18 -30.49 15.40
CA PRO A 165 -19.31 -30.67 16.30
C PRO A 165 -19.35 -29.66 17.44
N VAL A 166 -20.56 -29.19 17.78
CA VAL A 166 -20.77 -28.34 18.95
C VAL A 166 -20.75 -29.24 20.19
N THR A 167 -19.88 -28.91 21.14
CA THR A 167 -19.80 -29.58 22.44
C THR A 167 -20.00 -28.58 23.57
N PRO A 168 -20.50 -29.00 24.74
CA PRO A 168 -20.60 -28.12 25.90
C PRO A 168 -19.26 -27.49 26.25
N ARG A 169 -19.24 -26.16 26.43
CA ARG A 169 -18.02 -25.45 26.83
C ARG A 169 -17.60 -25.92 28.24
N PRO A 170 -16.33 -26.27 28.45
CA PRO A 170 -15.87 -26.64 29.78
C PRO A 170 -16.02 -25.43 30.71
N GLY A 171 -16.38 -25.68 31.98
CA GLY A 171 -16.46 -24.63 32.99
C GLY A 171 -15.15 -23.83 33.10
N ARG A 172 -15.22 -22.60 33.61
CA ARG A 172 -14.07 -21.68 33.75
C ARG A 172 -12.91 -22.40 34.47
N GLY A 173 -11.77 -22.58 33.80
CA GLY A 173 -10.60 -23.31 34.32
C GLY A 173 -10.51 -24.80 33.97
N GLY A 174 -11.46 -25.35 33.21
CA GLY A 174 -11.40 -26.72 32.70
C GLY A 174 -10.27 -26.90 31.69
N ARG A 175 -9.45 -27.94 31.87
CA ARG A 175 -8.38 -28.31 30.92
C ARG A 175 -8.98 -28.88 29.64
N THR A 176 -8.49 -28.44 28.48
CA THR A 176 -8.89 -28.92 27.14
C THR A 176 -8.80 -30.44 26.98
N ALA A 177 -7.87 -31.08 27.70
CA ALA A 177 -7.72 -32.53 27.79
C ALA A 177 -8.96 -33.28 28.32
N ARG A 178 -9.97 -32.57 28.84
CA ARG A 178 -11.21 -33.16 29.39
C ARG A 178 -12.44 -32.99 28.48
N LEU A 179 -12.31 -32.37 27.30
CA LEU A 179 -13.44 -32.22 26.36
C LEU A 179 -13.96 -33.57 25.89
N ALA A 180 -15.23 -33.91 26.13
CA ALA A 180 -15.80 -35.14 25.59
C ALA A 180 -15.76 -35.09 24.05
N ILE A 181 -15.20 -36.12 23.41
CA ILE A 181 -15.12 -36.23 21.96
C ILE A 181 -16.40 -36.93 21.49
N PRO A 182 -17.23 -36.31 20.64
CA PRO A 182 -18.45 -36.94 20.13
C PRO A 182 -18.18 -38.20 19.31
N ASP A 183 -19.12 -39.15 19.37
CA ASP A 183 -19.08 -40.35 18.56
C ASP A 183 -19.01 -40.00 17.06
N GLY A 184 -18.21 -40.74 16.30
CA GLY A 184 -18.01 -40.52 14.87
C GLY A 184 -17.06 -39.37 14.50
N PHE A 185 -16.61 -38.54 15.45
CA PHE A 185 -15.67 -37.45 15.15
C PHE A 185 -14.24 -37.94 14.92
N LEU A 186 -13.78 -38.94 15.68
CA LEU A 186 -12.42 -39.48 15.56
C LEU A 186 -12.11 -40.05 14.16
N PRO A 187 -12.97 -40.86 13.52
CA PRO A 187 -12.75 -41.30 12.14
C PRO A 187 -12.59 -40.15 11.13
N LEU A 188 -13.28 -39.02 11.33
CA LEU A 188 -13.11 -37.83 10.47
C LEU A 188 -11.73 -37.20 10.68
N VAL A 189 -11.29 -37.08 11.93
CA VAL A 189 -9.96 -36.55 12.27
C VAL A 189 -8.86 -37.45 11.72
N GLU A 190 -9.03 -38.77 11.73
CA GLU A 190 -8.07 -39.70 11.10
C GLU A 190 -7.92 -39.46 9.61
N ARG A 191 -9.05 -39.34 8.88
CA ARG A 191 -9.01 -39.06 7.44
C ARG A 191 -8.37 -37.71 7.15
N PHE A 192 -8.69 -36.70 7.94
CA PHE A 192 -8.06 -35.38 7.84
C PHE A 192 -6.54 -35.44 8.05
N MET A 193 -6.07 -36.14 9.08
CA MET A 193 -4.63 -36.29 9.35
C MET A 193 -3.87 -36.95 8.19
N ARG A 194 -4.52 -37.81 7.40
CA ARG A 194 -3.91 -38.46 6.24
C ARG A 194 -3.70 -37.54 5.04
N VAL A 195 -4.51 -36.48 4.92
CA VAL A 195 -4.46 -35.55 3.78
C VAL A 195 -3.79 -34.21 4.11
N LEU A 196 -3.48 -33.98 5.39
CA LEU A 196 -2.88 -32.74 5.88
C LEU A 196 -1.34 -32.78 5.85
N MET A 197 -0.76 -31.80 5.18
CA MET A 197 0.67 -31.49 5.22
C MET A 197 0.92 -30.17 5.97
N ILE A 198 1.90 -30.14 6.87
CA ILE A 198 2.31 -28.90 7.56
C ILE A 198 3.76 -28.57 7.18
N ARG A 199 3.97 -27.34 6.70
CA ARG A 199 5.26 -26.73 6.36
C ARG A 199 5.55 -25.63 7.37
N ALA A 200 6.26 -25.98 8.45
CA ALA A 200 6.57 -25.08 9.57
C ALA A 200 8.01 -24.54 9.56
N ASP A 201 8.77 -24.86 8.52
CA ASP A 201 10.19 -24.52 8.34
C ASP A 201 10.41 -23.27 7.47
N LEU A 202 9.34 -22.50 7.23
CA LEU A 202 9.41 -21.32 6.39
C LEU A 202 10.12 -20.15 7.10
N PRO A 203 10.81 -19.28 6.34
CA PRO A 203 11.47 -18.12 6.94
C PRO A 203 10.48 -17.11 7.54
N GLN A 204 10.97 -16.36 8.52
CA GLN A 204 10.30 -15.19 9.07
C GLN A 204 10.03 -14.14 7.98
N ARG A 205 9.04 -13.26 8.19
CA ARG A 205 8.60 -12.25 7.22
C ARG A 205 9.72 -11.41 6.63
N GLN A 206 10.68 -10.97 7.43
CA GLN A 206 11.80 -10.16 6.92
C GLN A 206 12.81 -10.93 6.06
N TYR A 207 12.79 -12.27 6.08
CA TYR A 207 13.78 -13.11 5.39
C TYR A 207 13.18 -13.95 4.26
N ILE A 208 11.84 -14.05 4.18
CA ILE A 208 11.17 -14.93 3.22
C ILE A 208 11.48 -14.55 1.77
N GLY A 209 11.54 -13.25 1.44
CA GLY A 209 11.86 -12.75 0.11
C GLY A 209 13.24 -13.23 -0.37
N PRO A 210 14.35 -12.80 0.27
CA PRO A 210 15.69 -13.21 -0.13
C PRO A 210 15.91 -14.73 -0.18
N VAL A 211 15.31 -15.48 0.76
CA VAL A 211 15.41 -16.95 0.78
C VAL A 211 14.71 -17.56 -0.43
N HIS A 212 13.51 -17.12 -0.78
CA HIS A 212 12.78 -17.65 -1.93
C HIS A 212 13.40 -17.22 -3.26
N VAL A 213 13.93 -16.00 -3.36
CA VAL A 213 14.73 -15.56 -4.52
C VAL A 213 15.88 -16.55 -4.78
N SER A 214 16.64 -16.86 -3.72
CA SER A 214 17.80 -17.74 -3.81
C SER A 214 17.43 -19.21 -4.06
N LYS A 215 16.44 -19.75 -3.33
CA LYS A 215 16.13 -21.20 -3.32
C LYS A 215 15.07 -21.63 -4.33
N VAL A 216 14.22 -20.70 -4.77
CA VAL A 216 13.05 -21.03 -5.59
C VAL A 216 13.14 -20.35 -6.94
N MET A 217 13.20 -19.01 -6.98
CA MET A 217 13.14 -18.28 -8.25
C MET A 217 14.38 -18.52 -9.12
N ARG A 218 15.58 -18.50 -8.53
CA ARG A 218 16.82 -18.79 -9.26
C ARG A 218 16.77 -20.15 -9.96
N SER A 219 16.36 -21.19 -9.23
CA SER A 219 16.23 -22.54 -9.80
C SER A 219 15.13 -22.63 -10.86
N ALA A 220 14.03 -21.88 -10.72
CA ALA A 220 12.99 -21.82 -11.75
C ALA A 220 13.49 -21.14 -13.05
N LEU A 221 14.27 -20.06 -12.93
CA LEU A 221 14.89 -19.39 -14.07
C LEU A 221 15.91 -20.29 -14.78
N GLU A 222 16.78 -20.95 -14.02
CA GLU A 222 17.77 -21.89 -14.54
C GLU A 222 17.09 -23.06 -15.29
N ALA A 223 16.01 -23.61 -14.74
CA ALA A 223 15.22 -24.66 -15.40
C ALA A 223 14.59 -24.20 -16.73
N LEU A 224 14.35 -22.89 -16.88
CA LEU A 224 13.85 -22.26 -18.10
C LEU A 224 14.97 -21.76 -19.03
N GLY A 225 16.24 -21.93 -18.66
CA GLY A 225 17.40 -21.48 -19.43
C GLY A 225 17.64 -19.97 -19.40
N TYR A 226 17.16 -19.27 -18.36
CA TYR A 226 17.47 -17.86 -18.09
C TYR A 226 18.62 -17.71 -17.09
N ASP A 227 19.23 -16.53 -17.07
CA ASP A 227 20.26 -16.17 -16.07
C ASP A 227 19.63 -16.06 -14.67
N GLY A 228 20.22 -16.76 -13.71
CA GLY A 228 19.81 -16.75 -12.31
C GLY A 228 19.97 -15.38 -11.62
N ASP A 229 20.73 -14.45 -12.20
CA ASP A 229 20.91 -13.10 -11.65
C ASP A 229 19.65 -12.22 -11.82
N ALA A 230 18.75 -12.58 -12.74
CA ALA A 230 17.43 -11.94 -12.85
C ALA A 230 16.43 -12.39 -11.77
N ALA A 231 16.82 -13.31 -10.87
CA ALA A 231 15.91 -13.94 -9.90
C ALA A 231 15.24 -12.94 -8.96
N GLN A 232 15.96 -11.91 -8.49
CA GLN A 232 15.39 -10.92 -7.56
C GLN A 232 14.25 -10.16 -8.24
N LEU A 233 14.53 -9.55 -9.40
CA LEU A 233 13.56 -8.77 -10.16
C LEU A 233 12.33 -9.61 -10.55
N CYS A 234 12.54 -10.82 -11.07
CA CYS A 234 11.44 -11.68 -11.49
C CYS A 234 10.59 -12.14 -10.29
N TYR A 235 11.21 -12.43 -9.16
CA TYR A 235 10.48 -12.82 -7.95
C TYR A 235 9.65 -11.68 -7.38
N ASP A 236 10.21 -10.47 -7.32
CA ASP A 236 9.47 -9.29 -6.83
C ASP A 236 8.24 -9.02 -7.70
N ARG A 237 8.39 -9.13 -9.03
CA ARG A 237 7.27 -9.02 -9.98
C ARG A 237 6.24 -10.13 -9.84
N LEU A 238 6.68 -11.35 -9.55
CA LEU A 238 5.77 -12.46 -9.29
C LEU A 238 4.95 -12.24 -8.01
N VAL A 239 5.57 -11.69 -6.96
CA VAL A 239 4.86 -11.30 -5.73
C VAL A 239 3.87 -10.17 -6.01
N ASP A 240 4.23 -9.17 -6.83
CA ASP A 240 3.31 -8.11 -7.28
C ASP A 240 2.09 -8.71 -8.03
N LEU A 241 2.32 -9.68 -8.93
CA LEU A 241 1.26 -10.38 -9.65
C LEU A 241 0.33 -11.12 -8.68
N VAL A 242 0.89 -11.84 -7.70
CA VAL A 242 0.09 -12.50 -6.66
C VAL A 242 -0.75 -11.49 -5.88
N ALA A 243 -0.15 -10.37 -5.47
CA ALA A 243 -0.85 -9.33 -4.72
C ALA A 243 -2.00 -8.72 -5.55
N LEU A 244 -1.78 -8.49 -6.85
CA LEU A 244 -2.80 -8.00 -7.77
C LEU A 244 -3.96 -8.99 -7.91
N ARG A 245 -3.65 -10.28 -8.11
CA ARG A 245 -4.66 -11.35 -8.28
C ARG A 245 -5.47 -11.61 -7.01
N ASN A 246 -4.85 -11.48 -5.84
CA ASN A 246 -5.52 -11.67 -4.55
C ASN A 246 -6.72 -10.71 -4.36
N ILE A 247 -6.61 -9.48 -4.86
CA ILE A 247 -7.71 -8.49 -4.78
C ILE A 247 -8.92 -8.90 -5.65
N GLY A 248 -8.73 -9.79 -6.63
CA GLY A 248 -9.78 -10.21 -7.56
C GLY A 248 -10.18 -9.12 -8.58
N GLN A 249 -9.31 -8.14 -8.84
CA GLN A 249 -9.53 -7.21 -9.96
C GLN A 249 -9.26 -7.93 -11.29
N PRO A 250 -10.15 -7.81 -12.30
CA PRO A 250 -9.83 -8.30 -13.63
C PRO A 250 -8.58 -7.59 -14.16
N LEU A 251 -7.63 -8.34 -14.73
CA LEU A 251 -6.36 -7.81 -15.27
C LEU A 251 -6.56 -6.79 -16.40
N THR A 252 -7.72 -6.82 -17.04
CA THR A 252 -8.08 -5.92 -18.14
C THR A 252 -9.19 -4.99 -17.66
N ASN A 253 -9.06 -3.69 -17.93
CA ASN A 253 -10.09 -2.65 -17.78
C ASN A 253 -11.42 -2.91 -18.53
N ASP A 254 -11.68 -4.16 -18.96
CA ASP A 254 -12.88 -4.59 -19.66
C ASP A 254 -14.04 -4.91 -18.70
N TYR A 255 -14.33 -3.94 -17.84
CA TYR A 255 -15.54 -3.96 -17.01
C TYR A 255 -16.81 -3.99 -17.87
N ALA A 256 -16.72 -3.50 -19.12
CA ALA A 256 -17.81 -3.49 -20.10
C ALA A 256 -18.13 -4.89 -20.66
N GLY A 257 -17.12 -5.70 -20.99
CA GLY A 257 -17.30 -7.12 -21.35
C GLY A 257 -17.86 -7.94 -20.19
N TRP A 258 -17.45 -7.61 -18.96
CA TRP A 258 -17.94 -8.24 -17.73
C TRP A 258 -19.43 -7.99 -17.45
N LEU A 259 -19.91 -6.75 -17.65
CA LEU A 259 -21.33 -6.38 -17.50
C LEU A 259 -22.24 -6.90 -18.63
N THR A 260 -21.68 -7.21 -19.80
CA THR A 260 -22.47 -7.58 -21.00
C THR A 260 -22.61 -9.10 -21.20
N SER A 261 -21.86 -9.92 -20.46
CA SER A 261 -22.02 -11.37 -20.51
C SER A 261 -23.30 -11.83 -19.80
N ARG A 262 -24.20 -12.51 -20.52
CA ARG A 262 -25.45 -13.07 -19.92
C ARG A 262 -25.20 -14.16 -18.87
N SER A 263 -24.01 -14.77 -18.82
CA SER A 263 -23.70 -15.83 -17.86
C SER A 263 -23.31 -15.31 -16.48
N THR A 264 -22.78 -14.08 -16.36
CA THR A 264 -22.32 -13.48 -15.09
C THR A 264 -23.46 -13.01 -14.19
N GLY A 265 -24.69 -12.88 -14.70
CA GLY A 265 -25.88 -12.55 -13.91
C GLY A 265 -26.38 -13.68 -12.99
N THR A 266 -25.71 -14.84 -12.97
CA THR A 266 -26.01 -15.96 -12.08
C THR A 266 -24.92 -16.09 -11.00
N THR A 267 -25.27 -16.60 -9.82
CA THR A 267 -24.29 -16.86 -8.74
C THR A 267 -23.12 -17.73 -9.20
N SER A 268 -23.38 -18.73 -10.05
CA SER A 268 -22.35 -19.61 -10.62
C SER A 268 -21.44 -18.86 -11.60
N GLY A 269 -21.99 -17.96 -12.44
CA GLY A 269 -21.19 -17.14 -13.34
C GLY A 269 -20.35 -16.09 -12.62
N ALA A 270 -20.87 -15.49 -11.55
CA ALA A 270 -20.11 -14.57 -10.70
C ALA A 270 -18.94 -15.29 -10.00
N GLN A 271 -19.18 -16.50 -9.47
CA GLN A 271 -18.15 -17.35 -8.87
C GLN A 271 -17.06 -17.72 -9.89
N ALA A 272 -17.45 -18.19 -11.09
CA ALA A 272 -16.50 -18.53 -12.14
C ALA A 272 -15.63 -17.33 -12.57
N ALA A 273 -16.24 -16.15 -12.68
CA ALA A 273 -15.52 -14.92 -13.01
C ALA A 273 -14.54 -14.49 -11.90
N LEU A 274 -14.94 -14.64 -10.64
CA LEU A 274 -14.05 -14.35 -9.50
C LEU A 274 -12.86 -15.32 -9.47
N VAL A 275 -13.11 -16.62 -9.63
CA VAL A 275 -12.06 -17.64 -9.73
C VAL A 275 -11.11 -17.30 -10.87
N GLU A 276 -11.62 -16.92 -12.04
CA GLU A 276 -10.80 -16.50 -13.18
C GLU A 276 -9.95 -15.26 -12.86
N ALA A 277 -10.53 -14.24 -12.23
CA ALA A 277 -9.82 -13.02 -11.85
C ALA A 277 -8.70 -13.28 -10.84
N ARG A 278 -8.87 -14.27 -9.95
CA ARG A 278 -7.89 -14.68 -8.93
C ARG A 278 -6.92 -15.78 -9.39
N THR A 279 -7.07 -16.30 -10.61
CA THR A 279 -6.22 -17.36 -11.16
C THR A 279 -4.91 -16.81 -11.72
N ILE A 280 -3.81 -17.46 -11.36
CA ILE A 280 -2.47 -17.31 -11.94
C ILE A 280 -2.16 -18.60 -12.68
N ARG A 281 -1.93 -18.50 -13.99
CA ARG A 281 -1.55 -19.62 -14.85
C ARG A 281 -0.05 -19.65 -15.10
N ARG A 282 0.42 -20.82 -15.54
CA ARG A 282 1.79 -20.99 -16.04
C ARG A 282 2.14 -19.96 -17.12
N ASP A 283 1.21 -19.63 -18.02
CA ASP A 283 1.47 -18.66 -19.10
C ASP A 283 1.67 -17.24 -18.56
N ASP A 284 0.92 -16.83 -17.53
CA ASP A 284 1.08 -15.51 -16.88
C ASP A 284 2.50 -15.36 -16.31
N VAL A 285 2.98 -16.40 -15.62
CA VAL A 285 4.32 -16.39 -15.03
C VAL A 285 5.41 -16.50 -16.10
N THR A 286 5.17 -17.25 -17.18
CA THR A 286 6.10 -17.36 -18.31
C THR A 286 6.30 -16.00 -18.98
N GLU A 287 5.21 -15.26 -19.23
CA GLU A 287 5.29 -13.94 -19.84
C GLU A 287 6.01 -12.94 -18.94
N LEU A 288 5.71 -12.95 -17.63
CA LEU A 288 6.40 -12.14 -16.64
C LEU A 288 7.92 -12.40 -16.64
N ILE A 289 8.34 -13.67 -16.63
CA ILE A 289 9.74 -14.05 -16.71
C ILE A 289 10.35 -13.60 -18.04
N ARG A 290 9.66 -13.80 -19.16
CA ARG A 290 10.14 -13.40 -20.49
C ARG A 290 10.42 -11.91 -20.56
N LEU A 291 9.51 -11.09 -20.02
CA LEU A 291 9.62 -9.63 -20.03
C LEU A 291 10.81 -9.13 -19.19
N HIS A 292 11.07 -9.76 -18.04
CA HIS A 292 12.06 -9.26 -17.09
C HIS A 292 13.42 -9.96 -17.14
N ALA A 293 13.46 -11.28 -17.39
CA ALA A 293 14.71 -12.01 -17.57
C ALA A 293 15.23 -11.97 -19.02
N GLY A 294 14.36 -11.73 -20.01
CA GLY A 294 14.77 -11.62 -21.42
C GLY A 294 15.73 -10.45 -21.69
N GLN A 295 15.66 -9.40 -20.86
CA GLN A 295 16.57 -8.25 -20.90
C GLN A 295 18.00 -8.60 -20.43
N HIS A 296 18.20 -9.77 -19.79
CA HIS A 296 19.47 -10.24 -19.25
C HIS A 296 20.13 -11.37 -20.07
N ARG A 297 19.71 -11.61 -21.32
CA ARG A 297 20.42 -12.57 -22.20
C ARG A 297 21.74 -11.97 -22.69
N ALA A 298 22.83 -12.24 -21.97
CA ALA A 298 24.20 -12.10 -22.47
C ALA A 298 24.91 -13.48 -22.48
N PRO A 299 25.77 -13.78 -23.46
CA PRO A 299 26.52 -15.03 -23.51
C PRO A 299 27.57 -15.03 -22.39
N VAL A 300 27.58 -16.09 -21.58
CA VAL A 300 28.53 -16.28 -20.49
C VAL A 300 29.94 -16.48 -21.04
N GLN A 301 30.80 -15.47 -20.87
CA GLN A 301 32.25 -15.61 -20.75
C GLN A 301 32.75 -14.73 -19.61
N LEU A 302 33.32 -15.35 -18.58
CA LEU A 302 34.01 -14.70 -17.47
C LEU A 302 35.53 -14.72 -17.71
N ASP A 303 36.18 -13.56 -17.58
CA ASP A 303 37.64 -13.45 -17.41
C ASP A 303 37.99 -12.52 -16.23
N ALA A 304 39.03 -12.93 -15.49
CA ALA A 304 39.44 -12.51 -14.16
C ALA A 304 40.22 -11.16 -14.11
N ARG A 305 40.01 -10.27 -15.09
CA ARG A 305 40.56 -8.89 -15.11
C ARG A 305 39.56 -7.81 -14.66
N SER A 306 38.39 -8.22 -14.17
CA SER A 306 37.25 -7.32 -13.90
C SER A 306 37.32 -6.54 -12.57
N ASP A 307 38.26 -6.86 -11.67
CA ASP A 307 38.27 -6.28 -10.32
C ASP A 307 39.03 -4.95 -10.16
N GLU A 308 39.90 -4.53 -11.08
CA GLU A 308 40.63 -3.24 -10.96
C GLU A 308 39.89 -2.03 -11.56
N ARG A 309 39.03 -2.25 -12.57
CA ARG A 309 38.15 -1.21 -13.12
C ARG A 309 36.93 -0.95 -12.21
N ARG A 310 36.51 -1.96 -11.45
CA ARG A 310 35.55 -1.84 -10.34
C ARG A 310 36.08 -0.97 -9.20
N ILE A 311 37.41 -0.95 -8.99
CA ILE A 311 38.10 -0.15 -7.97
C ILE A 311 38.19 1.35 -8.31
N ARG A 312 38.21 1.78 -9.60
CA ARG A 312 38.09 3.20 -10.01
C ARG A 312 36.64 3.70 -10.12
N ARG A 313 35.71 2.81 -10.42
CA ARG A 313 34.26 3.04 -10.34
C ARG A 313 33.82 3.26 -8.89
N LEU A 314 34.46 2.52 -7.99
CA LEU A 314 34.55 2.82 -6.58
C LEU A 314 35.68 3.84 -6.27
N LEU A 315 36.08 4.86 -7.03
CA LEU A 315 36.92 5.96 -6.46
C LEU A 315 36.27 7.35 -6.50
N ARG A 316 34.97 7.46 -6.35
CA ARG A 316 33.95 6.49 -5.85
C ARG A 316 32.68 7.32 -5.82
N GLU A 317 31.59 6.71 -5.39
CA GLU A 317 30.39 7.39 -4.93
C GLU A 317 30.62 8.42 -3.76
N LEU A 318 31.88 8.68 -3.39
CA LEU A 318 32.51 9.57 -2.40
C LEU A 318 32.80 11.00 -2.92
N GLY A 319 32.30 12.06 -2.29
CA GLY A 319 32.72 13.45 -2.57
C GLY A 319 34.26 13.63 -2.52
N LEU A 320 34.85 13.93 -3.67
CA LEU A 320 36.28 13.79 -3.99
C LEU A 320 37.22 14.67 -3.14
N GLY A 321 37.73 14.07 -2.07
CA GLY A 321 39.04 14.31 -1.46
C GLY A 321 39.53 12.98 -0.86
N GLY A 322 40.81 12.64 -0.85
CA GLY A 322 41.94 13.55 -0.66
C GLY A 322 43.11 13.40 -1.62
N ALA A 323 43.96 14.42 -1.53
CA ALA A 323 45.11 14.71 -2.35
C ALA A 323 46.00 13.50 -2.61
N GLY A 324 45.97 13.05 -3.86
CA GLY A 324 46.91 12.10 -4.43
C GLY A 324 46.69 12.10 -5.93
N SER A 325 47.34 13.06 -6.62
CA SER A 325 47.51 13.18 -8.07
C SER A 325 46.53 12.32 -8.89
N ILE A 326 45.38 12.91 -9.26
CA ILE A 326 44.56 12.39 -10.36
C ILE A 326 45.46 12.47 -11.59
N THR A 327 46.14 11.38 -11.87
CA THR A 327 46.86 11.20 -13.13
C THR A 327 45.78 11.20 -14.18
N ALA A 328 45.82 12.22 -15.05
CA ALA A 328 44.90 12.40 -16.15
C ALA A 328 44.65 11.05 -16.83
N LEU A 329 43.43 10.52 -16.64
CA LEU A 329 42.84 9.70 -17.68
C LEU A 329 42.92 10.60 -18.94
N GLY A 330 43.45 10.09 -20.05
CA GLY A 330 43.70 10.89 -21.26
C GLY A 330 42.46 11.68 -21.70
N ASP A 331 42.63 12.64 -22.60
CA ASP A 331 41.56 13.53 -23.09
C ASP A 331 40.24 12.77 -23.27
N VAL A 332 39.30 13.02 -22.36
CA VAL A 332 37.94 12.47 -22.39
C VAL A 332 37.10 13.44 -23.20
N ASP A 333 36.27 12.95 -24.09
CA ASP A 333 35.38 13.80 -24.88
C ASP A 333 34.09 14.14 -24.11
N VAL A 334 33.42 15.21 -24.54
CA VAL A 334 32.10 15.58 -24.03
C VAL A 334 31.09 14.48 -24.40
N GLY A 335 30.31 14.05 -23.40
CA GLY A 335 29.35 12.95 -23.52
C GLY A 335 29.94 11.54 -23.65
N GLU A 336 31.27 11.38 -23.65
CA GLU A 336 31.91 10.07 -23.81
C GLU A 336 31.44 9.11 -22.70
N GLY A 337 30.80 8.00 -23.09
CA GLY A 337 30.19 7.03 -22.18
C GLY A 337 28.65 7.08 -22.11
N ALA A 338 28.00 8.08 -22.72
CA ALA A 338 26.54 8.23 -22.73
C ALA A 338 25.82 7.49 -23.88
N GLY A 339 26.57 6.90 -24.83
CA GLY A 339 26.00 6.19 -25.98
C GLY A 339 25.23 7.14 -26.90
N ASP A 340 23.98 6.81 -27.23
CA ASP A 340 23.13 7.59 -28.15
C ASP A 340 22.81 9.01 -27.66
N LEU A 341 23.11 9.33 -26.39
CA LEU A 341 22.90 10.66 -25.81
C LEU A 341 24.14 11.57 -25.90
N GLN A 342 25.22 11.14 -26.56
CA GLN A 342 26.44 11.95 -26.66
C GLN A 342 26.20 13.31 -27.33
N ASP A 343 25.39 13.34 -28.41
CA ASP A 343 25.03 14.59 -29.10
C ASP A 343 24.29 15.58 -28.17
N ASP A 344 23.44 15.09 -27.27
CA ASP A 344 22.74 15.93 -26.30
C ASP A 344 23.70 16.60 -25.30
N PHE A 345 24.80 15.92 -24.94
CA PHE A 345 25.86 16.50 -24.12
C PHE A 345 26.63 17.59 -24.88
N ASP A 346 26.99 17.34 -26.13
CA ASP A 346 27.71 18.29 -26.98
C ASP A 346 26.91 19.58 -27.21
N ILE A 347 25.62 19.44 -27.58
CA ILE A 347 24.73 20.57 -27.79
C ILE A 347 24.57 21.39 -26.49
N ALA A 348 24.43 20.73 -25.34
CA ALA A 348 24.34 21.40 -24.04
C ALA A 348 25.65 22.10 -23.65
N PHE A 349 26.80 21.48 -23.93
CA PHE A 349 28.12 22.04 -23.68
C PHE A 349 28.36 23.30 -24.50
N GLU A 350 28.10 23.26 -25.80
CA GLU A 350 28.21 24.42 -26.69
C GLU A 350 27.24 25.55 -26.30
N ALA A 351 25.98 25.20 -25.97
CA ALA A 351 24.99 26.17 -25.50
C ALA A 351 25.43 26.90 -24.21
N ALA A 352 26.22 26.24 -23.37
CA ALA A 352 26.77 26.82 -22.15
C ALA A 352 28.09 27.61 -22.37
N GLY A 353 28.55 27.76 -23.61
CA GLY A 353 29.78 28.48 -23.96
C GLY A 353 31.03 27.61 -24.03
N GLY A 354 30.85 26.29 -24.07
CA GLY A 354 31.89 25.29 -24.30
C GLY A 354 33.03 25.31 -23.28
N GLU A 355 34.22 24.93 -23.73
CA GLU A 355 35.40 24.77 -22.88
C GLU A 355 35.80 26.07 -22.17
N ARG A 356 35.59 27.22 -22.80
CA ARG A 356 35.90 28.53 -22.18
C ARG A 356 35.10 28.80 -20.91
N ARG A 357 33.90 28.22 -20.79
CA ARG A 357 33.00 28.48 -19.66
C ARG A 357 32.95 27.30 -18.70
N LEU A 358 32.86 26.08 -19.22
CA LEU A 358 32.72 24.86 -18.42
C LEU A 358 34.06 24.19 -18.12
N GLY A 359 35.08 24.44 -18.94
CA GLY A 359 36.36 23.74 -18.94
C GLY A 359 36.26 22.32 -19.48
N ALA A 360 37.28 21.51 -19.20
CA ALA A 360 37.37 20.14 -19.71
C ALA A 360 36.52 19.16 -18.87
N PRO A 361 36.01 18.07 -19.48
CA PRO A 361 35.36 16.99 -18.75
C PRO A 361 36.36 16.28 -17.84
N LEU A 362 35.90 15.92 -16.64
CA LEU A 362 36.74 15.29 -15.61
C LEU A 362 36.74 13.76 -15.65
N ALA A 363 35.71 13.17 -16.26
CA ALA A 363 35.47 11.74 -16.36
C ALA A 363 34.48 11.43 -17.47
N LEU A 364 34.34 10.14 -17.81
CA LEU A 364 33.26 9.65 -18.67
C LEU A 364 31.89 10.01 -18.10
N ALA A 365 30.91 10.22 -18.97
CA ALA A 365 29.51 10.27 -18.60
C ALA A 365 29.10 8.92 -17.97
N VAL A 366 28.48 8.98 -16.79
CA VAL A 366 28.06 7.79 -16.03
C VAL A 366 26.54 7.69 -15.95
N PRO A 367 25.97 6.47 -15.94
CA PRO A 367 24.55 6.27 -15.73
C PRO A 367 24.13 6.82 -14.36
N VAL A 368 23.09 7.66 -14.36
CA VAL A 368 22.53 8.28 -13.16
C VAL A 368 21.02 8.40 -13.34
N GLY A 369 20.25 7.63 -12.60
CA GLY A 369 18.80 7.67 -12.70
C GLY A 369 18.30 7.30 -14.11
N PRO A 370 17.33 8.04 -14.68
CA PRO A 370 16.80 7.76 -16.02
C PRO A 370 17.75 8.13 -17.18
N GLY A 371 18.98 8.59 -16.91
CA GLY A 371 19.90 9.08 -17.93
C GLY A 371 21.37 9.04 -17.51
N PHE A 372 22.15 10.02 -17.95
CA PHE A 372 23.59 10.10 -17.71
C PHE A 372 23.99 11.47 -17.15
N ALA A 373 25.12 11.54 -16.45
CA ALA A 373 25.72 12.78 -16.00
C ALA A 373 27.25 12.78 -16.18
N GLN A 374 27.83 13.95 -16.52
CA GLN A 374 29.26 14.16 -16.68
C GLN A 374 29.69 15.45 -15.97
N ALA A 375 30.82 15.40 -15.26
CA ALA A 375 31.34 16.52 -14.47
C ALA A 375 32.42 17.31 -15.22
N PHE A 376 32.44 18.63 -15.04
CA PHE A 376 33.33 19.57 -15.72
C PHE A 376 34.10 20.43 -14.71
N SER A 377 35.29 20.90 -15.09
CA SER A 377 36.12 21.80 -14.28
C SER A 377 36.64 22.98 -15.10
N ALA A 378 36.22 24.18 -14.71
CA ALA A 378 36.80 25.43 -15.18
C ALA A 378 37.96 25.87 -14.25
N ASP A 379 39.03 26.38 -14.85
CA ASP A 379 40.15 27.04 -14.14
C ASP A 379 40.84 26.20 -13.05
N GLY A 380 40.85 24.87 -13.18
CA GLY A 380 41.49 23.96 -12.22
C GLY A 380 40.79 23.89 -10.87
N GLN A 381 39.55 24.39 -10.76
CA GLN A 381 38.72 24.22 -9.56
C GLN A 381 38.21 22.77 -9.44
N ALA A 382 37.80 22.37 -8.23
CA ALA A 382 36.92 21.20 -8.08
C ALA A 382 35.66 21.38 -8.96
N VAL A 383 34.99 20.27 -9.32
CA VAL A 383 33.79 20.21 -10.19
C VAL A 383 32.99 21.52 -10.16
N SER A 384 33.02 22.29 -11.25
CA SER A 384 32.35 23.59 -11.34
C SER A 384 30.93 23.44 -11.91
N SER A 385 30.72 22.46 -12.79
CA SER A 385 29.45 22.22 -13.47
C SER A 385 29.25 20.73 -13.78
N VAL A 386 28.01 20.36 -14.01
CA VAL A 386 27.59 19.01 -14.42
C VAL A 386 26.64 19.15 -15.60
N ILE A 387 26.86 18.35 -16.65
CA ILE A 387 25.87 18.16 -17.72
C ILE A 387 25.14 16.85 -17.46
N CYS A 388 23.82 16.84 -17.64
CA CYS A 388 23.03 15.62 -17.64
C CYS A 388 22.08 15.56 -18.83
N ALA A 389 21.83 14.37 -19.34
CA ALA A 389 20.89 14.12 -20.43
C ALA A 389 20.10 12.84 -20.16
N ALA A 390 18.86 12.78 -20.65
CA ALA A 390 17.96 11.63 -20.52
C ALA A 390 17.21 11.39 -21.83
N PRO A 391 16.80 10.15 -22.15
CA PRO A 391 16.13 9.85 -23.41
C PRO A 391 14.90 10.73 -23.68
N GLY A 392 14.85 11.32 -24.88
CA GLY A 392 13.75 12.19 -25.31
C GLY A 392 13.74 13.59 -24.68
N ARG A 393 14.85 14.04 -24.09
CA ARG A 393 15.02 15.37 -23.49
C ARG A 393 16.38 15.94 -23.89
N ALA A 394 16.41 17.21 -24.30
CA ALA A 394 17.65 17.93 -24.49
C ALA A 394 18.47 18.01 -23.18
N GLY A 395 19.80 18.00 -23.31
CA GLY A 395 20.72 18.06 -22.18
C GLY A 395 20.55 19.32 -21.31
N ALA A 396 20.92 19.22 -20.04
CA ALA A 396 20.92 20.34 -19.10
C ALA A 396 22.30 20.53 -18.46
N VAL A 397 22.72 21.79 -18.34
CA VAL A 397 23.97 22.19 -17.69
C VAL A 397 23.64 22.83 -16.36
N LEU A 398 24.25 22.32 -15.28
CA LEU A 398 23.99 22.77 -13.92
C LEU A 398 25.26 23.20 -13.21
N PRO A 399 25.20 24.26 -12.39
CA PRO A 399 26.22 24.57 -11.41
C PRO A 399 26.36 23.42 -10.39
N ALA A 400 27.60 23.14 -9.96
CA ALA A 400 27.87 22.06 -9.01
C ALA A 400 27.10 22.20 -7.68
N SER A 401 26.80 23.42 -7.23
CA SER A 401 26.01 23.68 -6.03
C SER A 401 24.58 23.12 -6.13
N ILE A 402 23.94 23.26 -7.29
CA ILE A 402 22.59 22.74 -7.55
C ILE A 402 22.64 21.21 -7.68
N TRP A 403 23.67 20.68 -8.35
CA TRP A 403 23.87 19.24 -8.44
C TRP A 403 24.06 18.59 -7.05
N LEU A 404 24.87 19.20 -6.18
CA LEU A 404 25.06 18.73 -4.80
C LEU A 404 23.77 18.81 -3.99
N ALA A 405 22.93 19.83 -4.23
CA ALA A 405 21.62 19.93 -3.61
C ALA A 405 20.67 18.80 -4.06
N LEU A 406 20.64 18.45 -5.35
CA LEU A 406 19.89 17.30 -5.86
C LEU A 406 20.32 15.99 -5.19
N ARG A 407 21.63 15.80 -4.97
CA ARG A 407 22.15 14.59 -4.34
C ARG A 407 21.65 14.35 -2.92
N GLN A 408 21.24 15.40 -2.20
CA GLN A 408 20.67 15.26 -0.85
C GLN A 408 19.34 14.49 -0.84
N TYR A 409 18.66 14.41 -2.00
CA TYR A 409 17.38 13.71 -2.16
C TYR A 409 17.52 12.27 -2.68
N GLN A 410 18.75 11.75 -2.89
CA GLN A 410 18.99 10.40 -3.45
C GLN A 410 18.66 9.23 -2.51
N GLY A 411 18.32 9.49 -1.25
CA GLY A 411 18.20 8.45 -0.23
C GLY A 411 19.54 7.87 0.20
N GLY A 412 19.59 7.30 1.41
CA GLY A 412 20.80 6.67 1.92
C GLY A 412 21.23 5.44 1.11
N ALA A 413 22.51 5.07 1.21
CA ALA A 413 23.20 4.01 0.45
C ALA A 413 22.59 2.59 0.49
N GLY A 414 21.50 2.37 1.24
CA GLY A 414 20.79 1.08 1.31
C GLY A 414 19.41 1.08 0.65
N ARG A 415 18.98 2.15 -0.02
CA ARG A 415 17.57 2.33 -0.45
C ARG A 415 17.38 2.63 -1.94
N GLY A 416 18.26 2.09 -2.78
CA GLY A 416 17.97 1.59 -4.13
C GLY A 416 17.36 2.50 -5.20
N ALA A 417 17.10 3.79 -4.99
CA ALA A 417 16.41 4.59 -5.99
C ALA A 417 16.66 6.09 -5.83
N GLY A 418 17.86 6.54 -6.23
CA GLY A 418 18.28 7.93 -6.18
C GLY A 418 17.63 8.78 -7.27
N PHE A 419 18.38 9.12 -8.31
CA PHE A 419 17.85 9.89 -9.44
C PHE A 419 16.80 9.14 -10.26
N ASP A 420 16.70 7.80 -10.15
CA ASP A 420 15.61 7.02 -10.74
C ASP A 420 14.22 7.47 -10.26
N ASN A 421 14.18 7.91 -9.01
CA ASN A 421 12.98 8.41 -8.38
C ASN A 421 12.81 9.91 -8.57
N LEU A 422 13.88 10.67 -8.34
CA LEU A 422 13.87 12.12 -8.37
C LEU A 422 13.68 12.68 -9.78
N GLY A 423 14.23 12.00 -10.78
CA GLY A 423 14.40 12.48 -12.15
C GLY A 423 15.67 13.33 -12.32
N LEU A 424 16.04 13.57 -13.58
CA LEU A 424 17.18 14.42 -13.95
C LEU A 424 16.71 15.78 -14.48
N PRO A 425 17.50 16.85 -14.28
CA PRO A 425 17.32 18.08 -15.02
C PRO A 425 17.35 17.86 -16.54
N GLY A 426 16.53 18.60 -17.28
CA GLY A 426 16.46 18.49 -18.73
C GLY A 426 15.88 19.74 -19.39
N GLY A 427 16.08 19.85 -20.71
CA GLY A 427 15.43 20.85 -21.55
C GLY A 427 14.01 20.46 -21.96
N THR A 428 13.25 21.46 -22.45
CA THR A 428 11.96 21.21 -23.11
C THR A 428 12.16 21.25 -24.62
N GLY A 429 11.74 20.19 -25.32
CA GLY A 429 11.98 20.04 -26.76
C GLY A 429 13.47 19.83 -27.07
N GLU A 430 13.95 20.50 -28.12
CA GLU A 430 15.32 20.36 -28.66
C GLU A 430 16.31 21.36 -28.03
N HIS A 431 15.86 22.26 -27.16
CA HIS A 431 16.71 23.31 -26.59
C HIS A 431 17.33 22.87 -25.26
N PRO A 432 18.68 22.87 -25.14
CA PRO A 432 19.33 22.57 -23.87
C PRO A 432 18.95 23.58 -22.78
N ASN A 433 18.95 23.12 -21.54
CA ASN A 433 18.68 23.98 -20.38
C ASN A 433 19.99 24.35 -19.67
N VAL A 434 20.46 25.58 -19.84
CA VAL A 434 21.64 26.10 -19.11
C VAL A 434 21.16 26.81 -17.85
N VAL A 435 21.31 26.14 -16.70
CA VAL A 435 20.80 26.63 -15.42
C VAL A 435 21.76 27.67 -14.84
N ASP A 436 21.27 28.89 -14.61
CA ASP A 436 22.05 29.96 -13.95
C ASP A 436 22.29 29.63 -12.46
N PRO A 437 23.45 29.92 -11.86
CA PRO A 437 23.69 29.78 -10.42
C PRO A 437 22.69 30.51 -9.49
N GLN A 438 22.05 31.57 -9.98
CA GLN A 438 21.01 32.34 -9.31
C GLN A 438 19.59 31.83 -9.61
N SER A 439 19.46 30.74 -10.38
CA SER A 439 18.17 30.12 -10.65
C SER A 439 17.49 29.75 -9.34
N SER A 440 16.22 30.10 -9.23
CA SER A 440 15.40 29.76 -8.06
C SER A 440 14.62 28.47 -8.25
N SER A 441 14.63 27.89 -9.45
CA SER A 441 14.00 26.61 -9.75
C SER A 441 14.70 25.82 -10.85
N VAL A 442 14.59 24.49 -10.82
CA VAL A 442 15.08 23.58 -11.87
C VAL A 442 14.08 22.45 -12.07
N ASP A 443 13.59 22.28 -13.30
CA ASP A 443 12.69 21.19 -13.68
C ASP A 443 13.43 19.86 -13.79
N LEU A 444 12.75 18.77 -13.42
CA LEU A 444 13.25 17.39 -13.35
C LEU A 444 12.31 16.46 -14.11
N PHE A 445 12.91 15.49 -14.81
CA PHE A 445 12.23 14.60 -15.73
C PHE A 445 12.65 13.13 -15.55
N GLY A 446 11.77 12.21 -15.92
CA GLY A 446 12.04 10.76 -15.93
C GLY A 446 12.05 10.08 -14.56
N GLY A 447 11.81 10.83 -13.48
CA GLY A 447 11.74 10.29 -12.13
C GLY A 447 10.42 9.56 -11.84
N SER A 448 10.50 8.44 -11.12
CA SER A 448 9.31 7.66 -10.73
C SER A 448 8.39 8.40 -9.76
N TRP A 449 8.89 9.37 -8.99
CA TRP A 449 8.10 10.11 -7.99
C TRP A 449 7.06 11.04 -8.61
N ALA A 450 7.26 11.51 -9.85
CA ALA A 450 6.29 12.36 -10.54
C ALA A 450 6.30 12.09 -12.04
N LYS A 451 5.19 11.52 -12.55
CA LYS A 451 5.04 11.19 -13.98
C LYS A 451 5.13 12.40 -14.93
N ARG A 452 4.86 13.63 -14.46
CA ARG A 452 4.65 14.81 -15.33
C ARG A 452 5.69 15.92 -15.20
N SER A 453 6.33 16.06 -14.05
CA SER A 453 7.56 16.82 -13.79
C SER A 453 7.72 16.98 -12.28
N ALA A 454 8.94 17.17 -11.79
CA ALA A 454 9.17 17.73 -10.47
C ALA A 454 10.10 18.93 -10.62
N PHE A 455 10.20 19.79 -9.61
CA PHE A 455 11.22 20.83 -9.64
C PHE A 455 11.88 20.98 -8.28
N LEU A 456 13.17 21.30 -8.30
CA LEU A 456 13.81 21.90 -7.14
C LEU A 456 13.43 23.37 -7.09
N ARG A 457 13.11 23.91 -5.91
CA ARG A 457 12.93 25.35 -5.69
C ARG A 457 13.76 25.81 -4.51
N LEU A 458 14.45 26.93 -4.68
CA LEU A 458 15.15 27.61 -3.60
C LEU A 458 14.10 28.16 -2.63
N ALA A 459 14.08 27.63 -1.40
CA ALA A 459 13.27 28.17 -0.31
C ALA A 459 13.77 29.57 0.07
N VAL A 460 12.95 30.32 0.80
CA VAL A 460 13.26 31.68 1.27
C VAL A 460 14.58 31.74 2.07
N GLU A 461 14.96 30.63 2.70
CA GLU A 461 16.18 30.49 3.49
C GLU A 461 17.41 30.04 2.68
N GLY A 462 17.33 30.02 1.35
CA GLY A 462 18.44 29.60 0.48
C GLY A 462 18.67 28.09 0.42
N ARG A 463 17.74 27.28 0.94
CA ARG A 463 17.80 25.81 0.86
C ARG A 463 16.96 25.29 -0.30
N TRP A 464 17.51 24.39 -1.10
CA TRP A 464 16.76 23.74 -2.18
C TRP A 464 15.76 22.74 -1.61
N SER A 465 14.51 22.86 -2.04
CA SER A 465 13.40 21.96 -1.70
C SER A 465 12.88 21.25 -2.95
N TRP A 466 12.77 19.93 -2.92
CA TRP A 466 12.11 19.18 -3.99
C TRP A 466 10.59 19.32 -3.89
N ARG A 467 9.93 19.53 -5.04
CA ARG A 467 8.47 19.69 -5.14
C ARG A 467 7.93 18.87 -6.32
N PRO A 468 6.97 17.95 -6.08
CA PRO A 468 6.31 17.28 -7.19
C PRO A 468 5.36 18.23 -7.92
N ALA A 469 5.18 18.03 -9.22
CA ALA A 469 4.02 18.61 -9.90
C ALA A 469 2.73 18.01 -9.33
N MET A 470 1.71 18.86 -9.21
CA MET A 470 0.40 18.39 -8.76
C MET A 470 -0.25 17.51 -9.82
N ALA A 471 -0.96 16.47 -9.39
CA ALA A 471 -1.69 15.58 -10.28
C ALA A 471 -2.90 14.96 -9.58
N LEU A 472 -4.03 14.87 -10.31
CA LEU A 472 -5.21 14.11 -9.91
C LEU A 472 -5.04 12.65 -10.30
N ASP A 473 -5.47 11.76 -9.41
CA ASP A 473 -5.48 10.33 -9.62
C ASP A 473 -6.77 9.73 -9.07
N PHE A 474 -7.47 8.99 -9.91
CA PHE A 474 -8.72 8.28 -9.59
C PHE A 474 -8.49 6.75 -9.59
N GLU A 475 -7.30 6.29 -9.99
CA GLU A 475 -6.88 4.90 -10.01
C GLU A 475 -6.14 4.60 -8.70
N GLY A 476 -6.89 4.41 -7.61
CA GLY A 476 -6.29 3.98 -6.35
C GLY A 476 -7.31 3.33 -5.44
N PRO A 477 -6.99 2.22 -4.78
CA PRO A 477 -7.89 1.64 -3.79
C PRO A 477 -8.14 2.67 -2.68
N HIS A 478 -9.41 2.97 -2.41
CA HIS A 478 -9.83 3.78 -1.27
C HIS A 478 -9.47 3.04 0.02
N ARG A 479 -8.24 3.21 0.51
CA ARG A 479 -7.76 2.51 1.70
C ARG A 479 -8.57 2.98 2.91
N ARG A 480 -9.45 2.12 3.43
CA ARG A 480 -10.29 2.37 4.62
C ARG A 480 -9.51 2.25 5.94
N HIS A 481 -8.23 2.58 5.94
CA HIS A 481 -7.44 2.64 7.17
C HIS A 481 -8.08 3.66 8.13
N TRP A 482 -8.17 3.32 9.42
CA TRP A 482 -8.72 4.21 10.47
C TRP A 482 -10.14 4.71 10.21
N THR A 483 -11.04 3.80 9.87
CA THR A 483 -12.49 4.10 9.88
C THR A 483 -12.97 3.91 11.33
N PRO A 484 -13.43 4.97 12.04
CA PRO A 484 -14.09 4.80 13.33
C PRO A 484 -15.30 3.88 13.17
N SER A 485 -15.60 3.07 14.19
CA SER A 485 -16.73 2.13 14.14
C SER A 485 -18.10 2.81 14.12
N VAL A 486 -18.19 4.08 14.54
CA VAL A 486 -19.47 4.80 14.63
C VAL A 486 -19.87 5.34 13.25
N PRO A 487 -21.01 4.89 12.67
CA PRO A 487 -21.51 5.41 11.40
C PRO A 487 -22.04 6.84 11.58
N SER A 488 -21.75 7.70 10.60
CA SER A 488 -22.21 9.10 10.49
C SER A 488 -23.07 9.28 9.24
N ASP A 489 -23.88 10.34 9.19
CA ASP A 489 -24.70 10.64 8.00
C ASP A 489 -23.85 11.12 6.83
N LEU A 490 -22.78 11.87 7.11
CA LEU A 490 -21.77 12.29 6.13
C LEU A 490 -20.39 12.33 6.79
N ARG A 491 -19.37 11.96 6.05
CA ARG A 491 -17.97 12.05 6.46
C ARG A 491 -17.13 12.64 5.32
N LEU A 492 -16.43 13.72 5.64
CA LEU A 492 -15.47 14.38 4.75
C LEU A 492 -14.08 14.13 5.31
N ARG A 493 -13.17 13.61 4.50
CA ARG A 493 -11.88 13.11 4.99
C ARG A 493 -10.73 13.42 4.04
N ALA A 494 -9.60 13.79 4.60
CA ALA A 494 -8.31 13.84 3.92
C ALA A 494 -7.33 12.87 4.60
N VAL A 495 -6.61 12.08 3.82
CA VAL A 495 -5.55 11.17 4.28
C VAL A 495 -4.27 11.45 3.51
N ALA A 496 -3.25 11.96 4.19
CA ALA A 496 -1.95 12.18 3.60
C ALA A 496 -0.97 11.04 3.86
N ARG A 497 -0.24 10.66 2.81
CA ARG A 497 0.98 9.83 2.91
C ARG A 497 2.18 10.73 2.66
N LEU A 498 3.02 10.85 3.67
CA LEU A 498 4.12 11.81 3.68
C LEU A 498 5.46 11.06 3.84
N PRO A 499 6.22 10.90 2.75
CA PRO A 499 7.45 10.11 2.74
C PRO A 499 8.61 10.91 3.36
N TRP A 500 8.84 10.78 4.66
CA TRP A 500 10.01 11.35 5.32
C TRP A 500 10.95 10.26 5.82
N PRO A 501 12.26 10.39 5.59
CA PRO A 501 13.23 9.38 5.97
C PRO A 501 13.46 9.34 7.49
N ASN A 502 13.90 8.18 7.99
CA ASN A 502 14.51 8.00 9.32
C ASN A 502 13.63 8.43 10.52
N LEU A 503 12.31 8.32 10.39
CA LEU A 503 11.38 8.64 11.48
C LEU A 503 11.40 7.65 12.64
N HIS A 504 12.15 6.54 12.53
CA HIS A 504 12.21 5.50 13.55
C HIS A 504 12.72 6.03 14.91
N ALA A 505 13.49 7.11 14.93
CA ALA A 505 13.97 7.77 16.16
C ALA A 505 12.97 8.77 16.78
N ASN A 506 11.86 9.07 16.10
CA ASN A 506 10.91 10.11 16.52
C ASN A 506 9.68 9.51 17.19
N ASP A 507 9.77 9.28 18.50
CA ASP A 507 8.58 9.00 19.31
C ASP A 507 7.65 10.23 19.35
N LEU A 508 6.33 9.98 19.38
CA LEU A 508 5.34 11.03 19.61
C LEU A 508 5.26 11.34 21.10
N THR A 509 6.24 12.12 21.58
CA THR A 509 6.35 12.53 22.97
C THR A 509 5.13 13.34 23.44
N ALA A 510 4.90 13.42 24.75
CA ALA A 510 3.83 14.22 25.33
C ALA A 510 3.88 15.69 24.87
N SER A 511 5.08 16.29 24.83
CA SER A 511 5.29 17.66 24.35
C SER A 511 4.89 17.86 22.89
N ARG A 512 5.21 16.89 22.02
CA ARG A 512 4.80 16.91 20.61
C ARG A 512 3.29 16.78 20.44
N ARG A 513 2.64 15.92 21.22
CA ARG A 513 1.16 15.81 21.24
C ARG A 513 0.49 17.10 21.70
N ALA A 514 0.99 17.71 22.78
CA ALA A 514 0.47 18.98 23.28
C ALA A 514 0.70 20.14 22.30
N ARG A 515 1.82 20.13 21.55
CA ARG A 515 2.06 21.06 20.44
C ARG A 515 1.01 20.87 19.35
N LEU A 516 0.82 19.64 18.87
CA LEU A 516 -0.16 19.32 17.84
C LEU A 516 -1.59 19.73 18.25
N GLN A 517 -2.01 19.38 19.46
CA GLN A 517 -3.33 19.75 20.00
C GLN A 517 -3.55 21.27 19.99
N ARG A 518 -2.57 22.07 20.46
CA ARG A 518 -2.66 23.54 20.45
C ARG A 518 -2.75 24.11 19.04
N THR A 519 -2.01 23.56 18.09
CA THR A 519 -2.05 24.03 16.70
C THR A 519 -3.38 23.67 16.03
N LEU A 520 -3.92 22.47 16.29
CA LEU A 520 -5.23 22.07 15.77
C LEU A 520 -6.35 22.99 16.24
N SER A 521 -6.33 23.44 17.49
CA SER A 521 -7.30 24.43 18.00
C SER A 521 -7.31 25.76 17.23
N ARG A 522 -6.26 26.05 16.45
CA ARG A 522 -6.13 27.24 15.59
C ARG A 522 -6.10 26.91 14.10
N SER A 523 -6.36 25.66 13.74
CA SER A 523 -6.31 25.19 12.34
C SER A 523 -7.60 25.52 11.59
N GLY A 524 -7.51 25.57 10.26
CA GLY A 524 -8.66 25.72 9.37
C GLY A 524 -9.76 24.68 9.63
N LEU A 525 -9.42 23.46 10.03
CA LEU A 525 -10.39 22.39 10.31
C LEU A 525 -11.31 22.71 11.50
N SER A 526 -10.76 23.33 12.55
CA SER A 526 -11.55 23.82 13.68
C SER A 526 -12.51 24.92 13.26
N TYR A 527 -12.03 25.84 12.40
CA TYR A 527 -12.84 26.93 11.88
C TYR A 527 -13.91 26.46 10.91
N ALA A 528 -13.65 25.45 10.07
CA ALA A 528 -14.59 24.94 9.10
C ALA A 528 -15.87 24.41 9.77
N ALA A 529 -15.74 23.56 10.80
CA ALA A 529 -16.89 23.04 11.53
C ALA A 529 -17.69 24.14 12.28
N ALA A 530 -17.01 25.14 12.83
CA ALA A 530 -17.66 26.30 13.43
C ALA A 530 -18.38 27.15 12.37
N ALA A 531 -17.76 27.38 11.21
CA ALA A 531 -18.33 28.15 10.11
C ALA A 531 -19.59 27.50 9.55
N LEU A 532 -19.61 26.16 9.43
CA LEU A 532 -20.81 25.43 9.03
C LEU A 532 -21.98 25.73 9.98
N THR A 533 -21.75 25.64 11.29
CA THR A 533 -22.78 25.91 12.31
C THR A 533 -23.22 27.37 12.30
N LEU A 534 -22.28 28.31 12.17
CA LEU A 534 -22.56 29.74 12.12
C LEU A 534 -23.40 30.15 10.91
N ARG A 535 -23.14 29.55 9.73
CA ARG A 535 -23.94 29.79 8.51
C ARG A 535 -25.40 29.38 8.66
N ARG A 536 -25.73 28.54 9.64
CA ARG A 536 -27.10 28.13 9.99
C ARG A 536 -27.69 28.94 11.15
N GLY A 537 -27.07 30.08 11.49
CA GLY A 537 -27.54 31.00 12.51
C GLY A 537 -27.28 30.55 13.96
N ALA A 538 -26.53 29.47 14.16
CA ALA A 538 -26.18 28.98 15.49
C ALA A 538 -24.84 29.53 15.97
N VAL A 539 -24.78 29.97 17.22
CA VAL A 539 -23.53 30.43 17.86
C VAL A 539 -22.85 29.26 18.57
N GLY A 540 -21.60 28.99 18.25
CA GLY A 540 -20.77 28.01 18.96
C GLY A 540 -19.74 27.35 18.05
N ALA A 541 -18.59 27.05 18.61
CA ALA A 541 -17.56 26.22 17.96
C ALA A 541 -17.65 24.77 18.48
N PRO A 542 -17.07 23.80 17.76
CA PRO A 542 -16.75 22.51 18.36
C PRO A 542 -15.98 22.70 19.69
N GLY A 543 -16.12 21.74 20.60
CA GLY A 543 -15.38 21.74 21.86
C GLY A 543 -13.86 21.70 21.68
N GLU A 544 -13.12 21.76 22.78
CA GLU A 544 -11.66 21.66 22.74
C GLU A 544 -11.20 20.33 22.14
N TRP A 545 -10.07 20.36 21.42
CA TRP A 545 -9.40 19.15 20.99
C TRP A 545 -8.92 18.36 22.21
N MET A 546 -9.31 17.10 22.28
CA MET A 546 -8.92 16.17 23.34
C MET A 546 -8.32 14.91 22.74
N VAL A 547 -7.50 14.18 23.50
CA VAL A 547 -7.09 12.84 23.11
C VAL A 547 -8.34 11.95 23.04
N ALA A 548 -8.51 11.24 21.93
CA ALA A 548 -9.62 10.32 21.76
C ALA A 548 -9.57 9.22 22.83
N SER A 549 -10.73 8.83 23.34
CA SER A 549 -10.90 7.77 24.33
C SER A 549 -12.03 6.83 23.92
N GLY A 550 -11.96 5.58 24.36
CA GLY A 550 -12.91 4.53 24.01
C GLY A 550 -12.29 3.41 23.18
N ILE A 551 -13.12 2.48 22.71
CA ILE A 551 -12.68 1.30 21.94
C ILE A 551 -12.12 1.68 20.55
N ASP A 552 -12.51 2.84 20.03
CA ASP A 552 -12.08 3.36 18.72
C ASP A 552 -10.89 4.34 18.81
N ALA A 553 -10.30 4.50 20.00
CA ALA A 553 -9.15 5.38 20.17
C ALA A 553 -7.86 4.72 19.67
N PHE A 554 -7.13 5.41 18.79
CA PHE A 554 -5.84 4.97 18.27
C PHE A 554 -4.72 5.73 19.00
N GLY A 555 -4.26 5.18 20.13
CA GLY A 555 -3.22 5.81 20.96
C GLY A 555 -2.08 4.85 21.25
N THR A 556 -0.90 5.13 20.70
CA THR A 556 0.37 4.45 21.06
C THR A 556 1.47 5.49 21.16
N ASP A 557 2.69 5.13 21.55
CA ASP A 557 3.89 5.97 21.43
C ASP A 557 4.18 6.43 19.98
N ARG A 558 3.62 5.73 18.99
CA ARG A 558 3.76 5.98 17.54
C ARG A 558 2.48 6.50 16.85
N THR A 559 1.36 6.54 17.57
CA THR A 559 0.08 7.05 17.02
C THR A 559 -0.59 8.00 17.99
N VAL A 560 -1.09 9.13 17.50
CA VAL A 560 -1.93 10.05 18.26
C VAL A 560 -3.27 10.23 17.55
N HIS A 561 -4.36 10.07 18.31
CA HIS A 561 -5.73 10.33 17.87
C HIS A 561 -6.30 11.47 18.73
N LEU A 562 -6.62 12.60 18.10
CA LEU A 562 -7.23 13.76 18.72
C LEU A 562 -8.63 13.98 18.13
N ARG A 563 -9.58 14.43 18.95
CA ARG A 563 -10.96 14.71 18.55
C ARG A 563 -11.48 16.01 19.15
N ALA A 564 -12.33 16.71 18.41
CA ALA A 564 -13.11 17.86 18.88
C ALA A 564 -14.56 17.67 18.41
N ALA A 565 -15.53 17.79 19.31
CA ALA A 565 -16.93 17.50 19.01
C ALA A 565 -17.85 18.68 19.33
N LEU A 566 -18.82 18.94 18.46
CA LEU A 566 -20.02 19.69 18.77
C LEU A 566 -21.09 18.70 19.22
N LEU A 567 -21.64 18.90 20.41
CA LEU A 567 -22.69 18.05 20.95
C LEU A 567 -24.06 18.72 20.84
N ALA A 568 -25.08 17.90 20.58
CA ALA A 568 -26.48 18.24 20.74
C ALA A 568 -26.86 18.29 22.24
N PRO A 569 -28.02 18.87 22.61
CA PRO A 569 -28.42 19.01 24.02
C PRO A 569 -28.55 17.69 24.79
N ASP A 570 -28.81 16.59 24.09
CA ASP A 570 -28.90 15.23 24.62
C ASP A 570 -27.50 14.57 24.79
N GLY A 571 -26.42 15.29 24.47
CA GLY A 571 -25.06 14.78 24.49
C GLY A 571 -24.66 13.98 23.24
N ALA A 572 -25.56 13.77 22.28
CA ALA A 572 -25.22 13.11 21.03
C ALA A 572 -24.24 13.95 20.20
N ALA A 573 -23.31 13.28 19.53
CA ALA A 573 -22.38 13.94 18.62
C ALA A 573 -23.13 14.49 17.40
N ALA A 574 -23.00 15.79 17.14
CA ALA A 574 -23.53 16.46 15.97
C ALA A 574 -22.48 16.60 14.88
N LEU A 575 -21.31 17.14 15.25
CA LEU A 575 -20.14 17.25 14.39
C LEU A 575 -18.93 16.74 15.17
N VAL A 576 -18.07 15.95 14.53
CA VAL A 576 -16.83 15.45 15.14
C VAL A 576 -15.70 15.68 14.15
N ASN A 577 -14.79 16.57 14.53
CA ASN A 577 -13.48 16.70 13.90
C ASN A 577 -12.53 15.68 14.53
N GLU A 578 -11.82 14.92 13.71
CA GLU A 578 -10.84 13.93 14.15
C GLU A 578 -9.53 14.12 13.39
N VAL A 579 -8.43 13.93 14.10
CA VAL A 579 -7.09 13.88 13.53
C VAL A 579 -6.36 12.67 14.05
N ILE A 580 -5.78 11.91 13.13
CA ILE A 580 -4.93 10.76 13.44
C ILE A 580 -3.58 11.00 12.78
N LEU A 581 -2.52 10.88 13.57
CA LEU A 581 -1.14 10.90 13.11
C LEU A 581 -0.49 9.58 13.52
N SER A 582 0.06 8.86 12.55
CA SER A 582 0.83 7.64 12.79
C SER A 582 2.21 7.76 12.16
N VAL A 583 3.24 7.46 12.95
CA VAL A 583 4.63 7.38 12.52
C VAL A 583 5.06 5.92 12.37
N PRO A 584 5.96 5.59 11.43
CA PRO A 584 6.39 4.21 11.20
C PRO A 584 6.98 3.53 12.46
N SER A 585 6.60 2.27 12.69
CA SER A 585 7.03 1.47 13.86
C SER A 585 8.02 0.34 13.54
N GLY A 586 8.51 0.23 12.30
CA GLY A 586 9.45 -0.82 11.89
C GLY A 586 10.16 -0.51 10.57
N PRO A 587 10.92 -1.46 9.99
CA PRO A 587 11.73 -1.26 8.78
C PRO A 587 10.93 -1.03 7.46
N SER A 588 9.60 -0.93 7.54
CA SER A 588 8.70 -0.54 6.44
C SER A 588 7.41 0.05 7.03
N PRO A 589 6.66 0.94 6.34
CA PRO A 589 7.05 1.86 5.28
C PRO A 589 7.43 3.26 5.85
N ASP A 590 8.32 3.98 5.17
CA ASP A 590 8.90 5.30 5.56
C ASP A 590 7.92 6.49 5.44
N HIS A 591 6.64 6.30 5.75
CA HIS A 591 5.63 7.35 5.60
C HIS A 591 5.03 7.74 6.93
N ILE A 592 4.95 9.04 7.18
CA ILE A 592 3.95 9.55 8.11
C ILE A 592 2.60 9.39 7.42
N LEU A 593 1.66 8.80 8.15
CA LEU A 593 0.26 8.78 7.77
C LEU A 593 -0.45 9.82 8.64
N ALA A 594 -1.08 10.79 7.98
CA ALA A 594 -1.86 11.83 8.63
C ALA A 594 -3.29 11.77 8.10
N CYS A 595 -4.27 11.83 8.98
CA CYS A 595 -5.68 11.82 8.63
C CYS A 595 -6.37 12.97 9.35
N ALA A 596 -7.22 13.69 8.63
CA ALA A 596 -8.15 14.68 9.17
C ALA A 596 -9.54 14.37 8.62
N SER A 597 -10.54 14.34 9.49
CA SER A 597 -11.92 14.07 9.07
C SER A 597 -12.91 14.93 9.85
N LEU A 598 -14.01 15.26 9.18
CA LEU A 598 -15.22 15.81 9.78
C LEU A 598 -16.36 14.80 9.55
N SER A 599 -16.87 14.22 10.64
CA SER A 599 -18.07 13.38 10.64
C SER A 599 -19.28 14.20 11.10
N ILE A 600 -20.41 14.02 10.42
CA ILE A 600 -21.65 14.81 10.59
C ILE A 600 -22.81 13.85 10.83
N TRP A 601 -23.59 14.12 11.88
CA TRP A 601 -24.87 13.48 12.14
C TRP A 601 -25.95 14.55 12.03
N LEU A 602 -26.72 14.52 10.94
CA LEU A 602 -27.62 15.59 10.53
C LEU A 602 -28.75 15.81 11.55
N ASP A 603 -29.34 14.74 12.09
CA ASP A 603 -30.41 14.86 13.10
C ASP A 603 -29.90 15.46 14.42
N PRO A 604 -28.83 14.94 15.05
CA PRO A 604 -28.19 15.62 16.19
C PRO A 604 -27.74 17.05 15.86
N TRP A 605 -27.23 17.30 14.65
CA TRP A 605 -26.78 18.64 14.26
C TRP A 605 -27.92 19.65 14.16
N LEU A 606 -29.09 19.26 13.65
CA LEU A 606 -30.29 20.11 13.67
C LEU A 606 -30.64 20.51 15.10
N ARG A 607 -30.67 19.55 16.03
CA ARG A 607 -30.94 19.82 17.45
C ARG A 607 -29.88 20.74 18.07
N ALA A 608 -28.61 20.54 17.71
CA ALA A 608 -27.50 21.37 18.16
C ALA A 608 -27.59 22.81 17.65
N VAL A 609 -28.05 23.03 16.42
CA VAL A 609 -28.26 24.34 15.80
C VAL A 609 -29.46 25.06 16.43
N LEU A 610 -30.61 24.39 16.54
CA LEU A 610 -31.82 24.94 17.15
C LEU A 610 -31.60 25.38 18.60
N ALA A 611 -30.90 24.55 19.39
CA ALA A 611 -30.57 24.88 20.78
C ALA A 611 -29.62 26.09 20.92
N ARG A 612 -28.96 26.48 19.83
CA ARG A 612 -28.01 27.61 19.77
C ARG A 612 -28.57 28.82 18.99
N GLY A 613 -29.88 28.86 18.78
CA GLY A 613 -30.59 30.00 18.20
C GLY A 613 -30.71 30.00 16.68
N GLY A 614 -30.32 28.91 16.00
CA GLY A 614 -30.55 28.77 14.56
C GLY A 614 -32.05 28.64 14.21
N MET A 615 -32.44 29.12 13.03
CA MET A 615 -33.82 29.10 12.53
C MET A 615 -33.95 28.15 11.33
N LEU A 616 -33.72 26.85 11.56
CA LEU A 616 -33.92 25.81 10.54
C LEU A 616 -35.23 25.08 10.79
N GLU A 617 -35.91 24.66 9.74
CA GLU A 617 -37.19 23.95 9.86
C GLU A 617 -37.01 22.43 9.75
N LYS A 618 -36.06 21.98 8.93
CA LYS A 618 -35.91 20.57 8.58
C LYS A 618 -34.45 20.19 8.31
N VAL A 619 -34.21 18.88 8.24
CA VAL A 619 -32.86 18.31 8.09
C VAL A 619 -32.26 18.62 6.71
N GLU A 620 -33.10 18.75 5.69
CA GLU A 620 -32.67 19.06 4.32
C GLU A 620 -32.03 20.45 4.20
N ASP A 621 -32.29 21.34 5.16
CA ASP A 621 -31.67 22.67 5.26
C ASP A 621 -30.22 22.60 5.78
N LEU A 622 -29.79 21.44 6.30
CA LEU A 622 -28.42 21.17 6.73
C LEU A 622 -27.52 20.61 5.63
N ARG A 623 -28.06 20.33 4.44
CA ARG A 623 -27.24 19.87 3.33
C ARG A 623 -26.09 20.85 3.08
N LEU A 624 -24.90 20.31 2.86
CA LEU A 624 -23.73 21.11 2.51
C LEU A 624 -23.84 21.55 1.06
N SER A 625 -23.56 22.82 0.77
CA SER A 625 -23.30 23.21 -0.62
C SER A 625 -21.95 22.63 -1.07
N LEU A 626 -21.72 22.53 -2.38
CA LEU A 626 -20.41 22.10 -2.89
C LEU A 626 -19.28 23.07 -2.52
N GLY A 627 -19.56 24.37 -2.41
CA GLY A 627 -18.58 25.35 -1.91
C GLY A 627 -18.20 25.10 -0.45
N GLU A 628 -19.15 24.67 0.40
CA GLU A 628 -18.85 24.27 1.77
C GLU A 628 -18.08 22.96 1.85
N LEU A 629 -18.42 22.01 0.99
CA LEU A 629 -17.70 20.75 0.87
C LEU A 629 -16.23 20.99 0.47
N ILE A 630 -15.97 21.85 -0.51
CA ILE A 630 -14.61 22.28 -0.88
C ILE A 630 -13.91 22.96 0.29
N HIS A 631 -14.59 23.87 1.00
CA HIS A 631 -14.00 24.56 2.15
C HIS A 631 -13.56 23.60 3.26
N VAL A 632 -14.38 22.58 3.57
CA VAL A 632 -14.02 21.56 4.56
C VAL A 632 -12.89 20.67 4.06
N LEU A 633 -12.93 20.22 2.80
CA LEU A 633 -11.88 19.38 2.23
C LEU A 633 -10.54 20.13 2.11
N ASP A 634 -10.55 21.42 1.80
CA ASP A 634 -9.37 22.30 1.82
C ASP A 634 -8.78 22.38 3.23
N ALA A 635 -9.63 22.62 4.24
CA ALA A 635 -9.22 22.67 5.62
C ALA A 635 -8.65 21.33 6.13
N ALA A 636 -9.25 20.20 5.71
CA ALA A 636 -8.76 18.85 6.03
C ALA A 636 -7.42 18.55 5.35
N TRP A 637 -7.30 18.87 4.05
CA TRP A 637 -6.04 18.76 3.30
C TRP A 637 -4.93 19.57 3.96
N ALA A 638 -5.14 20.87 4.16
CA ALA A 638 -4.17 21.75 4.81
C ALA A 638 -3.75 21.20 6.18
N SER A 639 -4.71 20.63 6.92
CA SER A 639 -4.42 20.01 8.21
C SER A 639 -3.47 18.82 8.05
N VAL A 640 -3.75 17.86 7.15
CA VAL A 640 -2.90 16.66 7.02
C VAL A 640 -1.53 16.93 6.41
N ILE A 641 -1.38 17.98 5.59
CA ILE A 641 -0.10 18.35 4.96
C ILE A 641 0.73 19.29 5.83
N ASP A 642 0.12 20.33 6.41
CA ASP A 642 0.87 21.43 7.03
C ASP A 642 0.80 21.43 8.57
N VAL A 643 -0.32 20.97 9.15
CA VAL A 643 -0.53 21.05 10.61
C VAL A 643 -0.14 19.76 11.31
N VAL A 644 -0.68 18.63 10.86
CA VAL A 644 -0.53 17.34 11.54
C VAL A 644 0.94 16.88 11.62
N PRO A 645 1.78 17.05 10.58
CA PRO A 645 3.17 16.62 10.62
C PRO A 645 4.03 17.28 11.70
N ILE A 646 3.65 18.46 12.22
CA ILE A 646 4.36 19.11 13.34
C ILE A 646 4.33 18.25 14.62
N GLY A 647 3.41 17.27 14.70
CA GLY A 647 3.37 16.30 15.78
C GLY A 647 4.53 15.31 15.73
N ALA A 648 5.16 15.12 14.57
CA ALA A 648 6.28 14.19 14.37
C ALA A 648 7.61 14.91 14.08
N LEU A 649 7.56 16.07 13.42
CA LEU A 649 8.72 16.84 12.99
C LEU A 649 8.68 18.25 13.60
N ASP A 650 9.85 18.84 13.84
CA ASP A 650 9.95 20.19 14.36
C ASP A 650 9.78 21.25 13.26
N ASP A 651 10.27 20.95 12.05
CA ASP A 651 10.12 21.78 10.86
C ASP A 651 9.84 20.89 9.63
N PRO A 652 8.57 20.50 9.41
CA PRO A 652 8.22 19.63 8.28
C PRO A 652 8.63 20.21 6.91
N PRO A 653 8.41 21.51 6.60
CA PRO A 653 8.83 22.10 5.32
C PRO A 653 10.34 22.08 5.07
N ALA A 654 11.17 22.17 6.11
CA ALA A 654 12.62 22.09 5.97
C ALA A 654 13.17 20.65 5.93
N THR A 655 12.33 19.65 6.19
CA THR A 655 12.75 18.24 6.19
C THR A 655 12.61 17.65 4.79
N ALA A 656 13.72 17.15 4.24
CA ALA A 656 13.76 16.55 2.90
C ALA A 656 12.82 15.35 2.79
N LEU A 657 12.01 15.36 1.73
CA LEU A 657 11.10 14.26 1.40
C LEU A 657 11.83 13.15 0.66
N PHE A 658 11.33 11.93 0.81
CA PHE A 658 11.80 10.71 0.13
C PHE A 658 10.72 10.15 -0.83
N GLY A 659 9.93 11.03 -1.42
CA GLY A 659 8.83 10.69 -2.31
C GLY A 659 7.85 11.84 -2.48
N ALA A 660 6.93 11.69 -3.43
CA ALA A 660 5.84 12.64 -3.59
C ALA A 660 4.81 12.49 -2.45
N PRO A 661 4.49 13.56 -1.70
CA PRO A 661 3.36 13.55 -0.81
C PRO A 661 2.08 13.32 -1.61
N THR A 662 1.17 12.53 -1.05
CA THR A 662 -0.15 12.30 -1.63
C THR A 662 -1.23 12.58 -0.60
N VAL A 663 -2.36 13.11 -1.03
CA VAL A 663 -3.56 13.32 -0.22
C VAL A 663 -4.73 12.60 -0.89
N GLU A 664 -5.32 11.64 -0.22
CA GLU A 664 -6.58 11.02 -0.62
C GLU A 664 -7.73 11.75 0.06
N LEU A 665 -8.70 12.18 -0.73
CA LEU A 665 -9.88 12.91 -0.28
C LEU A 665 -11.10 12.03 -0.46
N HIS A 666 -11.91 11.90 0.58
CA HIS A 666 -13.07 11.01 0.62
C HIS A 666 -14.32 11.75 1.08
N ILE A 667 -15.45 11.38 0.49
CA ILE A 667 -16.80 11.86 0.77
C ILE A 667 -17.67 10.60 0.92
N ASP A 668 -18.02 10.29 2.17
CA ASP A 668 -18.70 9.05 2.51
C ASP A 668 -20.02 9.34 3.23
N THR A 669 -21.04 8.57 2.91
CA THR A 669 -22.32 8.45 3.65
C THR A 669 -22.39 7.01 4.15
N PRO A 670 -21.63 6.67 5.21
CA PRO A 670 -21.47 5.27 5.62
C PRO A 670 -22.82 4.68 6.03
N THR A 671 -23.15 3.52 5.44
CA THR A 671 -24.42 2.82 5.64
C THR A 671 -24.59 2.42 7.10
N ARG A 672 -25.68 2.85 7.74
CA ARG A 672 -26.06 2.40 9.08
C ARG A 672 -26.88 1.11 8.97
N VAL A 673 -26.23 -0.05 8.98
CA VAL A 673 -26.93 -1.35 9.01
C VAL A 673 -27.12 -1.81 10.46
N GLU A 674 -27.81 -1.00 11.28
CA GLU A 674 -28.19 -1.44 12.64
C GLU A 674 -29.61 -2.00 12.65
N THR A 675 -30.52 -1.46 11.84
CA THR A 675 -31.90 -1.96 11.73
C THR A 675 -32.39 -1.97 10.28
N PRO A 676 -33.27 -2.91 9.88
CA PRO A 676 -33.86 -2.96 8.53
C PRO A 676 -34.69 -1.72 8.14
N THR A 677 -35.01 -0.87 9.11
CA THR A 677 -35.82 0.34 8.94
C THR A 677 -34.98 1.61 8.77
N ASP A 678 -33.68 1.58 9.05
CA ASP A 678 -32.81 2.74 8.85
C ASP A 678 -32.57 2.93 7.35
N ARG A 679 -33.18 3.98 6.79
CA ARG A 679 -32.90 4.40 5.42
C ARG A 679 -31.45 4.88 5.37
N SER A 680 -30.61 4.17 4.62
CA SER A 680 -29.27 4.67 4.31
C SER A 680 -29.41 6.01 3.60
N ARG A 681 -28.80 7.05 4.17
CA ARG A 681 -28.64 8.31 3.47
C ARG A 681 -27.67 8.12 2.30
N THR A 682 -27.92 8.87 1.25
CA THR A 682 -27.10 8.94 0.04
C THR A 682 -26.42 10.30 -0.02
N LEU A 683 -25.43 10.48 -0.91
CA LEU A 683 -24.76 11.78 -1.05
C LEU A 683 -25.75 12.95 -1.31
N PRO A 684 -26.75 12.84 -2.20
CA PRO A 684 -27.77 13.90 -2.38
C PRO A 684 -28.62 14.23 -1.15
N ASP A 685 -28.73 13.30 -0.18
CA ASP A 685 -29.43 13.56 1.08
C ASP A 685 -28.61 14.43 2.04
N ALA A 686 -27.28 14.49 1.86
CA ALA A 686 -26.35 15.22 2.73
C ALA A 686 -25.64 16.40 2.06
N VAL A 687 -25.57 16.43 0.73
CA VAL A 687 -24.89 17.45 -0.08
C VAL A 687 -25.83 17.95 -1.17
N ASP A 688 -25.90 19.27 -1.35
CA ASP A 688 -26.61 19.90 -2.45
C ASP A 688 -25.77 19.81 -3.74
N MET A 689 -26.19 18.91 -4.63
CA MET A 689 -25.52 18.58 -5.89
C MET A 689 -25.94 19.48 -7.05
N SER A 690 -26.79 20.48 -6.83
CA SER A 690 -27.38 21.32 -7.89
C SER A 690 -26.35 22.04 -8.76
N LEU A 691 -25.21 22.43 -8.18
CA LEU A 691 -24.10 23.09 -8.88
C LEU A 691 -23.35 22.18 -9.88
N LEU A 692 -23.56 20.85 -9.83
CA LEU A 692 -23.04 19.94 -10.86
C LEU A 692 -23.90 19.91 -12.12
N GLY A 693 -25.06 20.57 -12.12
CA GLY A 693 -26.03 20.51 -13.21
C GLY A 693 -26.98 19.32 -13.12
N LEU A 694 -27.75 19.08 -14.19
CA LEU A 694 -28.75 18.02 -14.22
C LEU A 694 -28.11 16.63 -14.24
N ALA A 695 -28.52 15.77 -13.31
CA ALA A 695 -28.10 14.37 -13.32
C ALA A 695 -28.86 13.60 -14.40
N ILE A 696 -28.14 12.93 -15.30
CA ILE A 696 -28.73 11.99 -16.28
C ILE A 696 -29.07 10.65 -15.60
N ARG A 697 -28.42 10.35 -14.47
CA ARG A 697 -28.63 9.12 -13.69
C ARG A 697 -28.92 9.44 -12.25
N THR A 698 -29.86 8.73 -11.65
CA THR A 698 -30.20 8.83 -10.22
C THR A 698 -29.48 7.76 -9.41
N GLU A 699 -28.22 7.45 -9.77
CA GLU A 699 -27.45 6.44 -9.05
C GLU A 699 -27.16 6.92 -7.63
N GLN A 700 -27.38 6.02 -6.66
CA GLN A 700 -27.20 6.28 -5.25
C GLN A 700 -25.73 6.09 -4.87
N HIS A 701 -24.94 7.14 -5.02
CA HIS A 701 -23.55 7.12 -4.58
C HIS A 701 -23.49 7.27 -3.05
N THR A 702 -22.82 6.32 -2.39
CA THR A 702 -22.62 6.35 -0.94
C THR A 702 -21.18 6.70 -0.55
N THR A 703 -20.21 6.45 -1.42
CA THR A 703 -18.79 6.74 -1.17
C THR A 703 -18.13 7.22 -2.44
N ALA A 704 -17.24 8.19 -2.32
CA ALA A 704 -16.40 8.63 -3.41
C ALA A 704 -15.12 9.27 -2.90
N GLY A 705 -14.10 9.30 -3.75
CA GLY A 705 -12.88 9.99 -3.44
C GLY A 705 -11.95 10.10 -4.63
N PHE A 706 -10.89 10.88 -4.46
CA PHE A 706 -9.81 11.03 -5.41
C PHE A 706 -8.52 11.30 -4.66
N ARG A 707 -7.40 11.05 -5.32
CA ARG A 707 -6.06 11.26 -4.77
C ARG A 707 -5.40 12.41 -5.50
N ILE A 708 -4.64 13.20 -4.75
CA ILE A 708 -3.83 14.29 -5.27
C ILE A 708 -2.38 14.08 -4.88
N VAL A 709 -1.48 14.05 -5.87
CA VAL A 709 -0.05 14.24 -5.65
C VAL A 709 0.18 15.73 -5.42
N THR A 710 0.83 16.12 -4.32
CA THR A 710 0.92 17.54 -3.94
C THR A 710 2.24 17.88 -3.26
N PRO A 711 2.81 19.09 -3.49
CA PRO A 711 3.86 19.60 -2.63
C PRO A 711 3.32 19.95 -1.24
N LEU A 712 4.24 20.04 -0.27
CA LEU A 712 3.96 20.63 1.03
C LEU A 712 3.68 22.14 0.88
N ALA A 713 2.91 22.73 1.79
CA ALA A 713 2.60 24.16 1.81
C ALA A 713 2.03 24.69 0.48
N THR A 714 1.14 23.92 -0.14
CA THR A 714 0.40 24.37 -1.34
C THR A 714 -0.55 25.50 -0.94
N ALA A 715 -0.60 26.58 -1.71
CA ALA A 715 -1.45 27.74 -1.42
C ALA A 715 -2.95 27.38 -1.46
N GLY A 716 -3.77 28.07 -0.66
CA GLY A 716 -5.18 27.73 -0.48
C GLY A 716 -6.02 27.85 -1.75
N ASP A 717 -5.80 28.91 -2.53
CA ASP A 717 -6.43 29.10 -3.85
C ASP A 717 -6.12 27.94 -4.82
N THR A 718 -4.87 27.48 -4.82
CA THR A 718 -4.41 26.35 -5.63
C THR A 718 -5.07 25.07 -5.15
N ARG A 719 -5.10 24.78 -3.84
CA ARG A 719 -5.80 23.58 -3.32
C ARG A 719 -7.29 23.60 -3.67
N GLN A 720 -7.96 24.75 -3.54
CA GLN A 720 -9.36 24.92 -3.91
C GLN A 720 -9.60 24.65 -5.40
N GLN A 721 -8.74 25.15 -6.29
CA GLN A 721 -8.80 24.83 -7.73
C GLN A 721 -8.74 23.33 -7.97
N TRP A 722 -7.75 22.63 -7.41
CA TRP A 722 -7.59 21.19 -7.59
C TRP A 722 -8.73 20.37 -6.96
N LEU A 723 -9.31 20.84 -5.86
CA LEU A 723 -10.51 20.25 -5.27
C LEU A 723 -11.72 20.40 -6.20
N ALA A 724 -11.93 21.58 -6.77
CA ALA A 724 -12.99 21.82 -7.73
C ALA A 724 -12.82 20.97 -9.00
N ASP A 725 -11.59 20.85 -9.52
CA ASP A 725 -11.29 19.98 -10.67
C ASP A 725 -11.59 18.52 -10.36
N GLY A 726 -11.18 18.03 -9.19
CA GLY A 726 -11.45 16.67 -8.72
C GLY A 726 -12.95 16.39 -8.55
N LEU A 727 -13.68 17.32 -7.93
CA LEU A 727 -15.13 17.20 -7.73
C LEU A 727 -15.93 17.31 -9.03
N ALA A 728 -15.52 18.17 -9.97
CA ALA A 728 -16.16 18.24 -11.27
C ALA A 728 -15.97 16.92 -12.05
N GLN A 729 -14.79 16.31 -11.96
CA GLN A 729 -14.54 15.00 -12.57
C GLN A 729 -15.34 13.88 -11.89
N LEU A 730 -15.47 13.88 -10.56
CA LEU A 730 -16.38 12.98 -9.85
C LEU A 730 -17.85 13.22 -10.24
N GLY A 731 -18.28 14.48 -10.35
CA GLY A 731 -19.63 14.83 -10.78
C GLY A 731 -19.97 14.22 -12.13
N ARG A 732 -19.04 14.29 -13.09
CA ARG A 732 -19.19 13.63 -14.39
C ARG A 732 -19.33 12.12 -14.27
N SER A 733 -18.57 11.47 -13.39
CA SER A 733 -18.70 10.02 -13.16
C SER A 733 -20.00 9.64 -12.45
N TRP A 734 -20.59 10.54 -11.67
CA TRP A 734 -21.92 10.41 -11.05
C TRP A 734 -23.09 10.71 -12.00
N GLY A 735 -22.81 10.97 -13.28
CA GLY A 735 -23.86 11.23 -14.28
C GLY A 735 -24.28 12.69 -14.38
N HIS A 736 -23.47 13.64 -13.88
CA HIS A 736 -23.61 15.07 -14.14
C HIS A 736 -22.62 15.52 -15.23
N PRO A 737 -22.95 15.38 -16.53
CA PRO A 737 -22.01 15.63 -17.62
C PRO A 737 -21.53 17.09 -17.68
N ASP A 738 -22.35 18.03 -17.22
CA ASP A 738 -22.10 19.47 -17.26
C ASP A 738 -21.34 19.98 -16.02
N ALA A 739 -20.87 19.09 -15.15
CA ALA A 739 -20.09 19.48 -13.97
C ALA A 739 -18.80 20.20 -14.39
N ASP A 740 -18.67 21.45 -13.94
CA ASP A 740 -17.59 22.37 -14.33
C ASP A 740 -16.86 22.92 -13.09
N ALA A 741 -15.53 22.88 -13.12
CA ALA A 741 -14.72 23.32 -11.99
C ALA A 741 -14.78 24.85 -11.77
N GLY A 742 -14.93 25.64 -12.83
CA GLY A 742 -15.05 27.09 -12.75
C GLY A 742 -16.34 27.52 -12.05
N VAL A 743 -17.46 26.83 -12.32
CA VAL A 743 -18.73 27.03 -11.61
C VAL A 743 -18.60 26.69 -10.12
N LEU A 744 -17.94 25.58 -9.79
CA LEU A 744 -17.70 25.20 -8.39
C LEU A 744 -16.83 26.25 -7.67
N LEU A 745 -15.79 26.76 -8.31
CA LEU A 745 -14.92 27.79 -7.73
C LEU A 745 -15.62 29.12 -7.53
N ALA A 746 -16.49 29.52 -8.46
CA ALA A 746 -17.28 30.73 -8.33
C ALA A 746 -18.28 30.68 -7.15
N SER A 747 -18.50 29.50 -6.55
CA SER A 747 -19.37 29.31 -5.38
C SER A 747 -18.67 29.48 -4.02
N LEU A 748 -17.33 29.58 -4.01
CA LEU A 748 -16.52 29.82 -2.81
C LEU A 748 -16.58 31.29 -2.40
#